data_AF-A0A917U531-F1
#
_entry.id   AF-A0A917U531-F1
#
_cell.length_a   1.000
_cell.length_b   1.000
_cell.length_c   1.000
_cell.angle_alpha   90.00
_cell.angle_beta   90.00
_cell.angle_gamma   90.00
#
_symmetry.space_group_name_H-M   'P 1'
#
loop_
_entity.id
_entity.type
_entity.pdbx_description
1 polymer ?
#
loop_
_entity_poly.entity_id
_entity_poly.type
_entity_poly.pdbx_seq_one_letter_code
_entity_poly.pdbx_strand_id
1 'polypeptide(L)'
;MLPPWAVALPGAGATAGEAGPMGISTLVVSLTRPGAYRAIGAAVAAAPHDAVIVVEPGHYDGQVAVWAKAVTIRAALPTGPPVVVESRDAAPVVYCEDAQVTLQGLLLRTWSSEAPATVSTVRGTLTLESCTITGQADCAVISERGTAYLQGCHISGMRRGVAFIDAGGGVEHCRLWDLDEYAVLSKRDSHPTVRHCHVQDVGQGFEAFEGGRGAVEDCQFTGVRQAAVMASSRSHPTVRRCRVSGGRGSGLTFSGSASGQVEDCELTDLEGCGVEVSGGAEPDIRRCLIDRVGRNGIHINGSRGTFSDCTVTASRLPAVAVIDGAAPRVDGAVLRGAQEDALLIRAAAGQYANLEISNPGRYAVVVQGGGPVFTDLTVTGGEGGIVLDGALDADVRIVGATVRGASKAGIAAGGPGRLAGTAVQLADALVGLVGTETTSISLTDSTISGTAAGVIGTGQASLRLERSTVSGRDGSGVVLREQSRLEMRTGTVRDCGSDGVQVETDGPVLINQCEFINVTGEPVRDADRPLVSVRAPQSPDDSDKPTSIGSAASGDATGRDGDPDRRDADRPGGGADAGVDAMLAELDAMIGLAAVKREVRTLVHLIRVSEQRRKANLPVLPFSRHLVFTGPPGTGKTTVARIYGRLLAHLGMLPKGQVVEVARVDLVGEYLGSTALKTAAVFERALGGVLFVDEAYTLARQFGTTSDYGLEAIDTLVKLIEDRRDQVVVIVAGYPAEMEQFLATNPGLASRFTKTIEFVDYTPDELLAIVSGLAGQHGYDLTESTAVALLDRLCEAVRDPDFGNGRGARKLFGAMIERQAGRLADIPAPTTEQLRLLLPVDIPPTGN
;
A
#
# COMPACT_ATOMS: atom_id res chain seq x y z
N MET A 1 37.25 2.95 19.37
CA MET A 1 36.77 3.96 20.34
C MET A 1 35.69 3.26 21.12
N LEU A 2 35.93 2.94 22.39
CA LEU A 2 34.97 2.21 23.23
C LEU A 2 33.63 2.95 23.24
N PRO A 3 32.48 2.25 23.16
CA PRO A 3 31.20 2.91 23.32
C PRO A 3 31.13 3.54 24.73
N PRO A 4 30.41 4.65 24.92
CA PRO A 4 30.43 5.44 26.16
C PRO A 4 29.96 4.67 27.41
N TRP A 5 29.35 3.49 27.23
CA TRP A 5 28.88 2.60 28.30
C TRP A 5 29.87 1.48 28.67
N ALA A 6 30.96 1.26 27.91
CA ALA A 6 31.91 0.18 28.20
C ALA A 6 32.86 0.55 29.36
N VAL A 7 32.57 0.03 30.56
CA VAL A 7 33.40 0.25 31.75
C VAL A 7 34.53 -0.79 31.81
N ALA A 8 35.78 -0.33 31.93
CA ALA A 8 36.92 -1.18 32.23
C ALA A 8 36.90 -1.59 33.71
N LEU A 9 36.84 -2.90 34.00
CA LEU A 9 36.88 -3.42 35.37
C LEU A 9 38.32 -3.45 35.93
N PRO A 10 38.56 -3.10 37.21
CA PRO A 10 39.87 -3.18 37.83
C PRO A 10 40.26 -4.63 38.17
N GLY A 11 41.52 -4.97 37.94
CA GLY A 11 42.08 -6.29 38.23
C GLY A 11 42.09 -6.61 39.73
N ALA A 12 41.45 -7.71 40.10
CA ALA A 12 41.60 -8.35 41.41
C ALA A 12 42.31 -9.70 41.22
N GLY A 13 43.47 -9.86 41.86
CA GLY A 13 44.22 -11.11 41.83
C GLY A 13 43.71 -12.13 42.84
N ALA A 14 43.60 -13.40 42.43
CA ALA A 14 43.87 -14.57 43.27
C ALA A 14 43.91 -15.88 42.45
N THR A 15 45.01 -16.61 42.68
CA THR A 15 45.29 -18.08 42.64
C THR A 15 44.77 -18.98 41.52
N ALA A 16 45.73 -19.64 40.87
CA ALA A 16 45.62 -20.60 39.78
C ALA A 16 44.72 -21.82 40.08
N GLY A 17 43.85 -22.15 39.13
CA GLY A 17 43.04 -23.39 39.12
C GLY A 17 43.86 -24.61 38.70
N GLU A 18 43.48 -25.77 39.23
CA GLU A 18 44.09 -27.07 38.94
C GLU A 18 43.98 -27.43 37.45
N ALA A 19 45.13 -27.71 36.83
CA ALA A 19 45.22 -28.21 35.46
C ALA A 19 44.78 -29.68 35.40
N GLY A 20 43.56 -29.93 34.91
CA GLY A 20 43.12 -31.26 34.50
C GLY A 20 43.85 -31.75 33.23
N PRO A 21 43.90 -33.06 32.98
CA PRO A 21 44.76 -33.64 31.94
C PRO A 21 44.12 -33.44 30.56
N MET A 22 44.38 -32.28 29.95
CA MET A 22 44.35 -31.95 28.51
C MET A 22 44.23 -30.41 28.35
N GLY A 23 45.27 -29.64 28.73
CA GLY A 23 45.58 -28.26 28.25
C GLY A 23 44.54 -27.12 28.37
N ILE A 24 43.27 -27.39 28.65
CA ILE A 24 42.16 -26.44 28.63
C ILE A 24 41.82 -26.06 30.06
N SER A 25 42.07 -24.80 30.41
CA SER A 25 41.76 -24.29 31.75
C SER A 25 40.24 -24.23 31.95
N THR A 26 39.72 -25.03 32.87
CA THR A 26 38.29 -25.06 33.20
C THR A 26 38.04 -24.29 34.50
N LEU A 27 37.20 -23.26 34.44
CA LEU A 27 36.78 -22.48 35.61
C LEU A 27 35.33 -22.82 35.94
N VAL A 28 35.00 -22.90 37.24
CA VAL A 28 33.63 -23.20 37.71
C VAL A 28 33.03 -21.95 38.37
N VAL A 29 31.81 -21.61 37.95
CA VAL A 29 30.99 -20.56 38.58
C VAL A 29 29.83 -21.23 39.31
N SER A 30 29.68 -20.91 40.60
CA SER A 30 28.63 -21.47 41.46
C SER A 30 28.35 -20.55 42.63
N LEU A 31 27.08 -20.45 43.03
CA LEU A 31 26.66 -19.69 44.21
C LEU A 31 26.90 -20.44 45.53
N THR A 32 27.02 -21.77 45.48
CA THR A 32 27.06 -22.63 46.68
C THR A 32 28.39 -23.36 46.85
N ARG A 33 29.06 -23.77 45.75
CA ARG A 33 30.31 -24.55 45.81
C ARG A 33 31.46 -23.72 46.40
N PRO A 34 32.16 -24.20 47.44
CA PRO A 34 33.38 -23.56 47.95
C PRO A 34 34.50 -23.56 46.90
N GLY A 35 35.26 -22.47 46.78
CA GLY A 35 36.37 -22.34 45.82
C GLY A 35 35.96 -22.03 44.37
N ALA A 36 34.66 -21.98 44.06
CA ALA A 36 34.14 -21.54 42.76
C ALA A 36 33.96 -20.02 42.69
N TYR A 37 33.98 -19.46 41.49
CA TYR A 37 33.67 -18.04 41.26
C TYR A 37 32.18 -17.76 41.55
N ARG A 38 31.89 -16.61 42.16
CA ARG A 38 30.51 -16.18 42.48
C ARG A 38 29.84 -15.40 41.35
N ALA A 39 30.62 -14.81 40.44
CA ALA A 39 30.13 -14.02 39.32
C ALA A 39 30.79 -14.47 38.01
N ILE A 40 30.01 -14.54 36.92
CA ILE A 40 30.48 -14.96 35.60
C ILE A 40 31.53 -13.97 35.06
N GLY A 41 31.30 -12.65 35.23
CA GLY A 41 32.26 -11.62 34.81
C GLY A 41 33.64 -11.76 35.48
N ALA A 42 33.69 -12.15 36.76
CA ALA A 42 34.94 -12.39 37.47
C ALA A 42 35.69 -13.63 36.94
N ALA A 43 34.96 -14.72 36.64
CA ALA A 43 35.53 -15.90 36.01
C ALA A 43 36.07 -15.57 34.60
N VAL A 44 35.31 -14.80 33.80
CA VAL A 44 35.75 -14.34 32.48
C VAL A 44 37.02 -13.51 32.60
N ALA A 45 37.10 -12.56 33.54
CA ALA A 45 38.28 -11.72 33.72
C ALA A 45 39.54 -12.54 34.06
N ALA A 46 39.40 -13.59 34.87
CA ALA A 46 40.50 -14.47 35.26
C ALA A 46 40.83 -15.57 34.23
N ALA A 47 39.91 -15.85 33.30
CA ALA A 47 40.06 -16.93 32.32
C ALA A 47 41.17 -16.64 31.28
N PRO A 48 42.10 -17.58 31.04
CA PRO A 48 43.05 -17.49 29.93
C PRO A 48 42.33 -17.67 28.57
N HIS A 49 43.08 -17.48 27.48
CA HIS A 49 42.58 -17.77 26.14
C HIS A 49 42.17 -19.25 26.01
N ASP A 50 41.09 -19.52 25.28
CA ASP A 50 40.48 -20.85 25.08
C ASP A 50 39.94 -21.53 26.34
N ALA A 51 39.75 -20.79 27.43
CA ALA A 51 39.20 -21.34 28.66
C ALA A 51 37.71 -21.72 28.54
N VAL A 52 37.32 -22.73 29.31
CA VAL A 52 35.92 -23.17 29.45
C VAL A 52 35.40 -22.79 30.84
N ILE A 53 34.34 -22.00 30.87
CA ILE A 53 33.66 -21.57 32.10
C ILE A 53 32.37 -22.38 32.22
N VAL A 54 32.32 -23.24 33.23
CA VAL A 54 31.15 -24.06 33.54
C VAL A 54 30.33 -23.39 34.64
N VAL A 55 29.08 -23.07 34.35
CA VAL A 55 28.20 -22.32 35.25
C VAL A 55 27.13 -23.25 35.82
N GLU A 56 27.08 -23.38 37.14
CA GLU A 56 26.03 -24.16 37.82
C GLU A 56 24.69 -23.40 37.84
N PRO A 57 23.54 -24.11 37.90
CA PRO A 57 22.22 -23.48 37.96
C PRO A 57 22.09 -22.41 39.04
N GLY A 58 21.46 -21.29 38.69
CA GLY A 58 21.32 -20.13 39.57
C GLY A 58 21.02 -18.85 38.80
N HIS A 59 20.70 -17.80 39.54
CA HIS A 59 20.51 -16.44 39.02
C HIS A 59 21.80 -15.64 39.23
N TYR A 60 22.34 -15.10 38.15
CA TYR A 60 23.56 -14.32 38.12
C TYR A 60 23.24 -12.92 37.60
N ASP A 61 23.61 -11.91 38.38
CA ASP A 61 23.39 -10.50 38.02
C ASP A 61 24.70 -9.88 37.52
N GLY A 62 24.59 -9.02 36.51
CA GLY A 62 25.66 -8.20 35.97
C GLY A 62 26.09 -8.55 34.55
N GLN A 63 26.84 -7.62 33.97
CA GLN A 63 27.36 -7.74 32.61
C GLN A 63 28.54 -8.73 32.51
N VAL A 64 28.54 -9.51 31.43
CA VAL A 64 29.63 -10.37 30.99
C VAL A 64 30.31 -9.75 29.78
N ALA A 65 31.46 -9.12 30.00
CA ALA A 65 32.22 -8.47 28.95
C ALA A 65 33.51 -9.24 28.61
N VAL A 66 33.71 -9.52 27.32
CA VAL A 66 34.84 -10.28 26.80
C VAL A 66 35.58 -9.44 25.76
N TRP A 67 36.88 -9.20 25.98
CA TRP A 67 37.74 -8.44 25.08
C TRP A 67 38.95 -9.26 24.64
N ALA A 68 39.24 -9.25 23.33
CA ALA A 68 40.49 -9.75 22.77
C ALA A 68 40.86 -11.20 23.17
N LYS A 69 39.88 -12.07 23.41
CA LYS A 69 40.11 -13.46 23.83
C LYS A 69 39.04 -14.44 23.36
N ALA A 70 39.41 -15.72 23.34
CA ALA A 70 38.50 -16.83 23.10
C ALA A 70 38.04 -17.44 24.44
N VAL A 71 36.73 -17.56 24.66
CA VAL A 71 36.15 -18.17 25.88
C VAL A 71 34.86 -18.92 25.55
N THR A 72 34.67 -20.09 26.17
CA THR A 72 33.40 -20.81 26.15
C THR A 72 32.71 -20.70 27.51
N ILE A 73 31.45 -20.27 27.56
CA ILE A 73 30.63 -20.22 28.77
C ILE A 73 29.45 -21.16 28.59
N ARG A 74 29.33 -22.18 29.43
CA ARG A 74 28.28 -23.19 29.30
C ARG A 74 27.60 -23.51 30.63
N ALA A 75 26.31 -23.79 30.56
CA ALA A 75 25.60 -24.38 31.69
C ALA A 75 26.15 -25.77 32.02
N ALA A 76 26.29 -26.06 33.31
CA ALA A 76 26.80 -27.34 33.82
C ALA A 76 25.86 -28.52 33.52
N LEU A 77 24.55 -28.27 33.49
CA LEU A 77 23.50 -29.26 33.29
C LEU A 77 22.61 -28.84 32.10
N PRO A 78 22.64 -29.57 30.96
CA PRO A 78 21.85 -29.23 29.78
C PRO A 78 20.33 -29.31 29.99
N THR A 79 19.87 -30.16 30.91
CA THR A 79 18.45 -30.43 31.22
C THR A 79 18.09 -30.10 32.67
N GLY A 80 18.97 -29.40 33.39
CA GLY A 80 18.76 -28.99 34.78
C GLY A 80 18.01 -27.67 34.91
N PRO A 81 17.82 -27.15 36.15
CA PRO A 81 17.32 -25.81 36.37
C PRO A 81 18.16 -24.77 35.61
N PRO A 82 17.56 -23.69 35.07
CA PRO A 82 18.26 -22.80 34.15
C PRO A 82 19.39 -22.03 34.84
N VAL A 83 20.45 -21.75 34.08
CA VAL A 83 21.41 -20.71 34.40
C VAL A 83 20.87 -19.41 33.83
N VAL A 84 20.49 -18.50 34.73
CA VAL A 84 19.86 -17.25 34.37
C VAL A 84 20.86 -16.12 34.58
N VAL A 85 21.17 -15.37 33.51
CA VAL A 85 22.09 -14.23 33.53
C VAL A 85 21.29 -12.98 33.20
N GLU A 86 21.25 -12.04 34.15
CA GLU A 86 20.41 -10.85 34.05
C GLU A 86 21.21 -9.57 34.22
N SER A 87 20.76 -8.51 33.56
CA SER A 87 21.28 -7.16 33.77
C SER A 87 20.14 -6.15 33.81
N ARG A 88 20.25 -5.18 34.73
CA ARG A 88 19.38 -4.01 34.82
C ARG A 88 20.03 -2.74 34.27
N ASP A 89 21.29 -2.84 33.86
CA ASP A 89 22.05 -1.71 33.36
C ASP A 89 21.59 -1.33 31.94
N ALA A 90 21.86 -0.07 31.55
CA ALA A 90 21.68 0.41 30.18
C ALA A 90 22.77 -0.13 29.22
N ALA A 91 23.13 -1.41 29.36
CA ALA A 91 24.16 -2.08 28.59
C ALA A 91 23.79 -3.55 28.36
N PRO A 92 24.35 -4.20 27.31
CA PRO A 92 24.09 -5.61 27.05
C PRO A 92 24.51 -6.52 28.20
N VAL A 93 23.75 -7.59 28.46
CA VAL A 93 24.13 -8.65 29.40
C VAL A 93 25.43 -9.31 28.95
N VAL A 94 25.59 -9.54 27.64
CA VAL A 94 26.83 -10.05 27.07
C VAL A 94 27.36 -9.07 26.04
N TYR A 95 28.60 -8.61 26.24
CA TYR A 95 29.32 -7.80 25.27
C TYR A 95 30.63 -8.47 24.87
N CYS A 96 30.88 -8.56 23.57
CA CYS A 96 32.08 -9.14 23.00
C CYS A 96 32.73 -8.15 22.03
N GLU A 97 34.00 -7.86 22.21
CA GLU A 97 34.76 -6.99 21.30
C GLU A 97 36.11 -7.61 20.95
N ASP A 98 36.38 -7.75 19.65
CA ASP A 98 37.58 -8.40 19.13
C ASP A 98 37.81 -9.81 19.74
N ALA A 99 36.73 -10.52 20.06
CA ALA A 99 36.72 -11.76 20.86
C ALA A 99 36.00 -12.92 20.15
N GLN A 100 36.29 -14.15 20.59
CA GLN A 100 35.57 -15.36 20.18
C GLN A 100 34.83 -15.95 21.37
N VAL A 101 33.50 -15.93 21.35
CA VAL A 101 32.70 -16.31 22.51
C VAL A 101 31.67 -17.36 22.12
N THR A 102 31.66 -18.47 22.85
CA THR A 102 30.64 -19.51 22.71
C THR A 102 29.80 -19.56 23.97
N LEU A 103 28.49 -19.38 23.86
CA LEU A 103 27.53 -19.48 24.97
C LEU A 103 26.61 -20.68 24.74
N GLN A 104 26.49 -21.56 25.75
CA GLN A 104 25.70 -22.79 25.63
C GLN A 104 24.72 -22.96 26.80
N GLY A 105 23.43 -23.10 26.49
CA GLY A 105 22.39 -23.47 27.47
C GLY A 105 22.10 -22.40 28.52
N LEU A 106 22.27 -21.12 28.18
CA LEU A 106 22.05 -19.99 29.09
C LEU A 106 20.70 -19.31 28.82
N LEU A 107 20.06 -18.81 29.87
CA LEU A 107 18.96 -17.85 29.77
C LEU A 107 19.51 -16.45 30.01
N LEU A 108 19.45 -15.59 28.99
CA LEU A 108 20.01 -14.25 29.01
C LEU A 108 18.87 -13.23 29.02
N ARG A 109 18.89 -12.30 29.99
CA ARG A 109 17.80 -11.31 30.11
C ARG A 109 18.24 -9.90 30.50
N THR A 110 17.85 -8.92 29.69
CA THR A 110 18.09 -7.50 29.96
C THR A 110 16.79 -6.82 30.39
N TRP A 111 16.81 -6.04 31.46
CA TRP A 111 15.64 -5.32 32.02
C TRP A 111 15.66 -3.81 31.76
N SER A 112 16.60 -3.32 30.96
CA SER A 112 16.66 -1.92 30.56
C SER A 112 16.28 -1.76 29.09
N SER A 113 15.34 -0.86 28.82
CA SER A 113 14.97 -0.46 27.46
C SER A 113 15.98 0.49 26.80
N GLU A 114 16.90 1.06 27.59
CA GLU A 114 18.00 1.88 27.09
C GLU A 114 19.15 1.02 26.54
N ALA A 115 19.19 -0.27 26.87
CA ALA A 115 20.21 -1.18 26.36
C ALA A 115 20.00 -1.43 24.86
N PRO A 116 21.04 -1.28 24.02
CA PRO A 116 20.92 -1.46 22.57
C PRO A 116 20.67 -2.92 22.18
N ALA A 117 21.19 -3.87 22.97
CA ALA A 117 20.94 -5.30 22.77
C ALA A 117 21.06 -6.11 24.06
N THR A 118 20.55 -7.34 24.09
CA THR A 118 20.84 -8.30 25.17
C THR A 118 22.22 -8.94 25.00
N VAL A 119 22.56 -9.32 23.76
CA VAL A 119 23.88 -9.83 23.38
C VAL A 119 24.42 -8.98 22.23
N SER A 120 25.66 -8.51 22.36
CA SER A 120 26.30 -7.68 21.34
C SER A 120 27.71 -8.16 21.05
N THR A 121 28.04 -8.33 19.78
CA THR A 121 29.39 -8.63 19.30
C THR A 121 29.86 -7.58 18.31
N VAL A 122 31.08 -7.10 18.49
CA VAL A 122 31.74 -6.12 17.62
C VAL A 122 33.09 -6.68 17.20
N ARG A 123 33.32 -6.85 15.89
CA ARG A 123 34.58 -7.37 15.33
C ARG A 123 35.01 -8.72 15.92
N GLY A 124 34.05 -9.58 16.25
CA GLY A 124 34.29 -10.87 16.90
C GLY A 124 33.52 -12.03 16.26
N THR A 125 33.68 -13.22 16.85
CA THR A 125 32.87 -14.41 16.55
C THR A 125 32.02 -14.74 17.75
N LEU A 126 30.70 -14.79 17.58
CA LEU A 126 29.75 -15.17 18.61
C LEU A 126 29.04 -16.46 18.22
N THR A 127 29.02 -17.45 19.10
CA THR A 127 28.27 -18.69 18.92
C THR A 127 27.30 -18.85 20.09
N LEU A 128 26.01 -18.97 19.79
CA LEU A 128 24.94 -19.18 20.76
C LEU A 128 24.29 -20.53 20.48
N GLU A 129 24.34 -21.45 21.43
CA GLU A 129 23.77 -22.79 21.28
C GLU A 129 22.76 -23.08 22.39
N SER A 130 21.53 -23.40 22.01
CA SER A 130 20.45 -23.75 22.95
C SER A 130 20.21 -22.67 24.02
N CYS A 131 20.43 -21.40 23.68
CA CYS A 131 20.22 -20.27 24.59
C CYS A 131 18.79 -19.73 24.49
N THR A 132 18.28 -19.20 25.59
CA THR A 132 17.00 -18.45 25.62
C THR A 132 17.30 -16.98 25.87
N ILE A 133 16.82 -16.10 25.01
CA ILE A 133 17.07 -14.66 25.06
C ILE A 133 15.73 -13.95 25.14
N THR A 134 15.52 -13.18 26.20
CA THR A 134 14.29 -12.43 26.43
C THR A 134 14.59 -11.17 27.23
N GLY A 135 13.78 -10.13 27.16
CA GLY A 135 14.03 -8.93 27.93
C GLY A 135 13.38 -7.69 27.34
N GLN A 136 13.82 -6.52 27.79
CA GLN A 136 13.29 -5.22 27.40
C GLN A 136 14.27 -4.40 26.53
N ALA A 137 15.44 -4.96 26.20
CA ALA A 137 16.41 -4.31 25.32
C ALA A 137 15.81 -4.03 23.93
N ASP A 138 16.40 -3.08 23.20
CA ASP A 138 15.97 -2.76 21.83
C ASP A 138 16.10 -3.98 20.89
N CYS A 139 17.19 -4.73 20.99
CA CYS A 139 17.47 -5.91 20.18
C CYS A 139 17.87 -7.14 21.01
N ALA A 140 17.60 -8.35 20.54
CA ALA A 140 18.08 -9.56 21.21
C ALA A 140 19.58 -9.77 21.00
N VAL A 141 20.00 -9.77 19.73
CA VAL A 141 21.39 -10.02 19.33
C VAL A 141 21.82 -9.04 18.26
N ILE A 142 22.93 -8.34 18.47
CA ILE A 142 23.57 -7.49 17.45
C ILE A 142 24.96 -8.04 17.14
N SER A 143 25.25 -8.22 15.85
CA SER A 143 26.57 -8.52 15.33
C SER A 143 27.03 -7.45 14.37
N GLU A 144 28.06 -6.70 14.76
CA GLU A 144 28.67 -5.66 13.93
C GLU A 144 30.08 -6.06 13.48
N ARG A 145 30.35 -5.99 12.16
CA ARG A 145 31.70 -6.21 11.61
C ARG A 145 32.33 -7.54 12.01
N GLY A 146 31.51 -8.58 12.19
CA GLY A 146 31.93 -9.86 12.75
C GLY A 146 31.10 -11.03 12.22
N THR A 147 31.05 -12.11 12.99
CA THR A 147 30.22 -13.28 12.68
C THR A 147 29.42 -13.72 13.91
N ALA A 148 28.16 -14.09 13.69
CA ALA A 148 27.31 -14.67 14.74
C ALA A 148 26.59 -15.92 14.25
N TYR A 149 26.68 -17.01 15.02
CA TYR A 149 26.01 -18.28 14.78
C TYR A 149 25.06 -18.57 15.93
N LEU A 150 23.78 -18.76 15.61
CA LEU A 150 22.74 -19.08 16.57
C LEU A 150 22.15 -20.44 16.19
N GLN A 151 22.20 -21.39 17.12
CA GLN A 151 21.70 -22.74 16.90
C GLN A 151 20.76 -23.15 18.03
N GLY A 152 19.52 -23.51 17.69
CA GLY A 152 18.54 -24.00 18.67
C GLY A 152 18.12 -22.95 19.71
N CYS A 153 18.29 -21.66 19.40
CA CYS A 153 17.99 -20.58 20.34
C CYS A 153 16.52 -20.17 20.32
N HIS A 154 16.04 -19.67 21.45
CA HIS A 154 14.68 -19.13 21.61
C HIS A 154 14.76 -17.64 21.92
N ILE A 155 14.13 -16.80 21.11
CA ILE A 155 14.20 -15.34 21.19
C ILE A 155 12.78 -14.76 21.26
N SER A 156 12.47 -13.96 22.28
CA SER A 156 11.12 -13.38 22.43
C SER A 156 10.95 -12.19 23.37
N GLY A 157 9.88 -11.42 23.14
CA GLY A 157 9.39 -10.38 24.04
C GLY A 157 10.18 -9.08 23.95
N MET A 158 10.81 -8.81 22.79
CA MET A 158 11.68 -7.65 22.54
C MET A 158 11.21 -6.93 21.27
N ARG A 159 11.68 -5.70 21.04
CA ARG A 159 11.34 -4.99 19.79
C ARG A 159 11.99 -5.62 18.56
N ARG A 160 13.27 -5.98 18.65
CA ARG A 160 14.05 -6.52 17.52
C ARG A 160 14.70 -7.85 17.89
N GLY A 161 14.77 -8.77 16.92
CA GLY A 161 15.41 -10.08 17.09
C GLY A 161 16.92 -10.03 16.90
N VAL A 162 17.40 -10.48 15.75
CA VAL A 162 18.84 -10.61 15.43
C VAL A 162 19.22 -9.63 14.33
N ALA A 163 20.24 -8.81 14.54
CA ALA A 163 20.74 -7.86 13.55
C ALA A 163 22.18 -8.17 13.13
N PHE A 164 22.37 -8.31 11.82
CA PHE A 164 23.69 -8.40 11.16
C PHE A 164 23.98 -7.07 10.45
N ILE A 165 25.04 -6.39 10.88
CA ILE A 165 25.47 -5.09 10.34
C ILE A 165 26.92 -5.22 9.89
N ASP A 166 27.14 -5.18 8.57
CA ASP A 166 28.45 -5.49 7.96
C ASP A 166 29.02 -6.83 8.50
N ALA A 167 28.15 -7.83 8.65
CA ALA A 167 28.44 -9.07 9.37
C ALA A 167 27.93 -10.31 8.62
N GLY A 168 28.59 -11.44 8.86
CA GLY A 168 28.16 -12.76 8.39
C GLY A 168 27.57 -13.59 9.53
N GLY A 169 27.02 -14.76 9.21
CA GLY A 169 26.55 -15.67 10.24
C GLY A 169 25.44 -16.62 9.84
N GLY A 170 24.87 -17.27 10.85
CA GLY A 170 23.82 -18.26 10.70
C GLY A 170 22.81 -18.19 11.85
N VAL A 171 21.52 -18.36 11.54
CA VAL A 171 20.45 -18.59 12.50
C VAL A 171 19.76 -19.88 12.10
N GLU A 172 20.03 -20.96 12.82
CA GLU A 172 19.57 -22.30 12.48
C GLU A 172 18.76 -22.93 13.62
N HIS A 173 17.66 -23.60 13.29
CA HIS A 173 16.79 -24.27 14.26
C HIS A 173 16.29 -23.36 15.41
N CYS A 174 16.20 -22.06 15.18
CA CYS A 174 15.79 -21.10 16.20
C CYS A 174 14.27 -20.85 16.16
N ARG A 175 13.72 -20.44 17.30
CA ARG A 175 12.36 -19.91 17.42
C ARG A 175 12.43 -18.43 17.76
N LEU A 176 11.86 -17.59 16.90
CA LEU A 176 11.79 -16.15 17.09
C LEU A 176 10.31 -15.77 17.16
N TRP A 177 9.84 -15.25 18.29
CA TRP A 177 8.42 -14.98 18.45
C TRP A 177 8.15 -13.74 19.29
N ASP A 178 7.00 -13.10 19.06
CA ASP A 178 6.57 -11.89 19.79
C ASP A 178 7.63 -10.77 19.70
N LEU A 179 7.84 -10.28 18.46
CA LEU A 179 8.79 -9.22 18.15
C LEU A 179 8.09 -8.04 17.45
N ASP A 180 8.36 -6.82 17.91
CA ASP A 180 7.63 -5.64 17.43
C ASP A 180 8.01 -5.19 16.00
N GLU A 181 9.29 -5.30 15.65
CA GLU A 181 9.85 -4.87 14.37
C GLU A 181 10.31 -6.08 13.57
N TYR A 182 11.60 -6.42 13.50
CA TYR A 182 12.10 -7.55 12.70
C TYR A 182 12.56 -8.75 13.54
N ALA A 183 12.45 -9.96 12.98
CA ALA A 183 13.05 -11.16 13.54
C ALA A 183 14.54 -11.28 13.19
N VAL A 184 14.89 -11.09 11.91
CA VAL A 184 16.28 -11.06 11.44
C VAL A 184 16.49 -9.90 10.48
N LEU A 185 17.49 -9.06 10.74
CA LEU A 185 17.91 -7.97 9.87
C LEU A 185 19.28 -8.25 9.25
N SER A 186 19.38 -8.05 7.94
CA SER A 186 20.62 -8.01 7.18
C SER A 186 20.84 -6.61 6.61
N LYS A 187 21.91 -5.94 7.06
CA LYS A 187 22.20 -4.53 6.71
C LYS A 187 23.65 -4.34 6.28
N ARG A 188 23.89 -3.42 5.33
CA ARG A 188 25.23 -3.03 4.81
C ARG A 188 26.04 -4.23 4.32
N ASP A 189 25.60 -4.84 3.21
CA ASP A 189 26.28 -5.98 2.56
C ASP A 189 26.45 -7.26 3.42
N SER A 190 25.78 -7.31 4.58
CA SER A 190 25.65 -8.51 5.40
C SER A 190 25.02 -9.66 4.62
N HIS A 191 25.36 -10.89 4.97
CA HIS A 191 24.92 -12.09 4.26
C HIS A 191 24.67 -13.27 5.22
N PRO A 192 23.76 -13.14 6.19
CA PRO A 192 23.41 -14.23 7.09
C PRO A 192 22.66 -15.36 6.37
N THR A 193 22.77 -16.55 6.93
CA THR A 193 21.95 -17.72 6.56
C THR A 193 20.90 -17.96 7.65
N VAL A 194 19.64 -18.16 7.27
CA VAL A 194 18.54 -18.45 8.20
C VAL A 194 17.88 -19.74 7.75
N ARG A 195 17.97 -20.79 8.57
CA ARG A 195 17.50 -22.13 8.20
C ARG A 195 16.67 -22.80 9.27
N HIS A 196 15.65 -23.55 8.86
CA HIS A 196 14.85 -24.38 9.77
C HIS A 196 14.33 -23.62 10.99
N CYS A 197 14.03 -22.33 10.83
CA CYS A 197 13.56 -21.47 11.89
C CYS A 197 12.04 -21.32 11.84
N HIS A 198 11.44 -21.13 13.03
CA HIS A 198 10.03 -20.77 13.17
C HIS A 198 9.94 -19.34 13.67
N VAL A 199 9.35 -18.47 12.85
CA VAL A 199 9.17 -17.05 13.13
C VAL A 199 7.68 -16.78 13.29
N GLN A 200 7.28 -16.22 14.43
CA GLN A 200 5.88 -16.09 14.78
C GLN A 200 5.53 -14.73 15.40
N ASP A 201 4.41 -14.14 14.99
CA ASP A 201 3.85 -12.93 15.59
C ASP A 201 4.86 -11.77 15.61
N VAL A 202 5.49 -11.53 14.46
CA VAL A 202 6.52 -10.49 14.28
C VAL A 202 6.05 -9.37 13.34
N GLY A 203 6.71 -8.21 13.38
CA GLY A 203 6.52 -7.16 12.37
C GLY A 203 6.98 -7.62 10.98
N GLN A 204 8.30 -7.77 10.81
CA GLN A 204 8.94 -8.38 9.64
C GLN A 204 9.67 -9.67 10.02
N GLY A 205 9.60 -10.70 9.17
CA GLY A 205 10.31 -11.96 9.42
C GLY A 205 11.82 -11.81 9.16
N PHE A 206 12.18 -11.62 7.89
CA PHE A 206 13.53 -11.35 7.44
C PHE A 206 13.57 -10.03 6.67
N GLU A 207 14.40 -9.09 7.10
CA GLU A 207 14.58 -7.79 6.45
C GLU A 207 15.98 -7.69 5.82
N ALA A 208 16.03 -7.37 4.54
CA ALA A 208 17.25 -7.03 3.81
C ALA A 208 17.24 -5.55 3.44
N PHE A 209 18.20 -4.78 3.97
CA PHE A 209 18.25 -3.33 3.87
C PHE A 209 19.66 -2.83 3.48
N GLU A 210 19.76 -1.70 2.77
CA GLU A 210 21.05 -1.05 2.43
C GLU A 210 22.11 -2.02 1.85
N GLY A 211 21.77 -2.78 0.81
CA GLY A 211 22.70 -3.76 0.22
C GLY A 211 22.75 -5.11 0.94
N GLY A 212 21.96 -5.29 2.00
CA GLY A 212 21.80 -6.55 2.69
C GLY A 212 21.46 -7.71 1.75
N ARG A 213 22.13 -8.84 1.98
CA ARG A 213 21.92 -10.13 1.33
C ARG A 213 21.53 -11.15 2.40
N GLY A 214 21.30 -12.38 1.99
CA GLY A 214 21.12 -13.48 2.92
C GLY A 214 20.30 -14.60 2.29
N ALA A 215 20.44 -15.80 2.85
CA ALA A 215 19.70 -16.97 2.42
C ALA A 215 18.71 -17.37 3.50
N VAL A 216 17.42 -17.40 3.18
CA VAL A 216 16.34 -17.88 4.04
C VAL A 216 15.82 -19.18 3.44
N GLU A 217 16.07 -20.29 4.13
CA GLU A 217 15.80 -21.63 3.59
C GLU A 217 15.00 -22.46 4.60
N ASP A 218 13.96 -23.17 4.12
CA ASP A 218 13.22 -24.13 4.94
C ASP A 218 12.66 -23.53 6.26
N CYS A 219 12.23 -22.27 6.22
CA CYS A 219 11.71 -21.53 7.37
C CYS A 219 10.18 -21.39 7.33
N GLN A 220 9.57 -21.29 8.50
CA GLN A 220 8.14 -21.05 8.67
C GLN A 220 7.90 -19.67 9.29
N PHE A 221 7.06 -18.87 8.64
CA PHE A 221 6.64 -17.55 9.10
C PHE A 221 5.14 -17.56 9.39
N THR A 222 4.74 -17.16 10.59
CA THR A 222 3.35 -17.17 11.03
C THR A 222 2.96 -15.85 11.69
N GLY A 223 1.76 -15.33 11.41
CA GLY A 223 1.25 -14.14 12.09
C GLY A 223 2.03 -12.86 11.81
N VAL A 224 2.60 -12.70 10.61
CA VAL A 224 3.40 -11.52 10.27
C VAL A 224 2.52 -10.27 10.13
N ARG A 225 2.93 -9.16 10.76
CA ARG A 225 2.15 -7.91 10.77
C ARG A 225 2.45 -6.98 9.60
N GLN A 226 3.64 -7.07 8.99
CA GLN A 226 4.02 -6.28 7.82
C GLN A 226 4.46 -7.13 6.62
N ALA A 227 5.54 -7.92 6.76
CA ALA A 227 6.06 -8.76 5.69
C ALA A 227 6.85 -9.96 6.23
N ALA A 228 6.71 -11.16 5.66
CA ALA A 228 7.55 -12.28 6.07
C ALA A 228 8.99 -12.13 5.56
N VAL A 229 9.16 -11.70 4.32
CA VAL A 229 10.46 -11.26 3.80
C VAL A 229 10.31 -9.89 3.16
N MET A 230 11.13 -8.94 3.61
CA MET A 230 11.15 -7.58 3.10
C MET A 230 12.54 -7.25 2.55
N ALA A 231 12.59 -6.87 1.29
CA ALA A 231 13.81 -6.43 0.61
C ALA A 231 13.61 -5.00 0.11
N SER A 232 14.49 -4.09 0.51
CA SER A 232 14.45 -2.70 0.03
C SER A 232 15.84 -2.16 -0.29
N SER A 233 15.89 -0.98 -0.92
CA SER A 233 17.14 -0.37 -1.40
C SER A 233 17.85 -1.29 -2.41
N ARG A 234 19.17 -1.49 -2.34
CA ARG A 234 19.94 -2.35 -3.27
C ARG A 234 20.13 -3.78 -2.73
N SER A 235 19.13 -4.32 -2.05
CA SER A 235 19.23 -5.65 -1.40
C SER A 235 18.99 -6.80 -2.37
N HIS A 236 19.53 -7.97 -2.03
CA HIS A 236 19.51 -9.18 -2.86
C HIS A 236 19.35 -10.48 -2.03
N PRO A 237 18.24 -10.69 -1.31
CA PRO A 237 18.03 -11.93 -0.56
C PRO A 237 17.71 -13.12 -1.49
N THR A 238 17.96 -14.32 -0.98
CA THR A 238 17.55 -15.60 -1.57
C THR A 238 16.61 -16.30 -0.60
N VAL A 239 15.42 -16.67 -1.06
CA VAL A 239 14.39 -17.32 -0.24
C VAL A 239 14.00 -18.63 -0.91
N ARG A 240 14.10 -19.75 -0.19
CA ARG A 240 13.83 -21.08 -0.74
C ARG A 240 13.00 -21.93 0.21
N ARG A 241 12.02 -22.66 -0.32
CA ARG A 241 11.25 -23.68 0.44
C ARG A 241 10.66 -23.14 1.75
N CYS A 242 10.25 -21.87 1.74
CA CYS A 242 9.69 -21.23 2.93
C CYS A 242 8.16 -21.24 2.90
N ARG A 243 7.56 -21.36 4.08
CA ARG A 243 6.11 -21.30 4.26
C ARG A 243 5.73 -20.06 5.05
N VAL A 244 4.86 -19.25 4.49
CA VAL A 244 4.30 -18.06 5.13
C VAL A 244 2.79 -18.27 5.27
N SER A 245 2.28 -18.15 6.49
CA SER A 245 0.86 -18.38 6.75
C SER A 245 0.29 -17.50 7.84
N GLY A 246 -0.85 -16.86 7.60
CA GLY A 246 -1.51 -16.01 8.60
C GLY A 246 -0.80 -14.67 8.82
N GLY A 247 -1.57 -13.65 9.18
CA GLY A 247 -1.06 -12.33 9.50
C GLY A 247 -1.73 -11.23 8.68
N ARG A 248 -1.55 -9.99 9.15
CA ARG A 248 -2.12 -8.79 8.52
C ARG A 248 -1.28 -8.28 7.35
N GLY A 249 0.00 -8.64 7.33
CA GLY A 249 0.98 -8.17 6.36
C GLY A 249 0.93 -8.88 5.01
N SER A 250 1.83 -8.48 4.13
CA SER A 250 2.12 -9.16 2.87
C SER A 250 3.05 -10.36 3.10
N GLY A 251 3.09 -11.31 2.17
CA GLY A 251 4.03 -12.43 2.26
C GLY A 251 5.46 -11.99 1.97
N LEU A 252 5.70 -11.53 0.75
CA LEU A 252 7.00 -11.06 0.26
C LEU A 252 6.86 -9.64 -0.26
N THR A 253 7.78 -8.76 0.12
CA THR A 253 7.79 -7.35 -0.31
C THR A 253 9.16 -6.97 -0.85
N PHE A 254 9.20 -6.45 -2.09
CA PHE A 254 10.39 -5.92 -2.74
C PHE A 254 10.15 -4.46 -3.14
N SER A 255 11.03 -3.55 -2.72
CA SER A 255 10.89 -2.12 -3.00
C SER A 255 12.21 -1.43 -3.35
N GLY A 256 12.12 -0.26 -4.00
CA GLY A 256 13.30 0.47 -4.47
C GLY A 256 14.05 -0.29 -5.56
N SER A 257 15.38 -0.37 -5.48
CA SER A 257 16.21 -1.10 -6.47
C SER A 257 16.52 -2.54 -6.04
N ALA A 258 15.65 -3.13 -5.22
CA ALA A 258 15.89 -4.45 -4.65
C ALA A 258 15.72 -5.50 -5.75
N SER A 259 16.56 -6.51 -5.73
CA SER A 259 16.28 -7.75 -6.45
C SER A 259 16.34 -8.91 -5.47
N GLY A 260 16.17 -10.12 -5.94
CA GLY A 260 16.21 -11.28 -5.07
C GLY A 260 15.68 -12.50 -5.79
N GLN A 261 16.02 -13.67 -5.26
CA GLN A 261 15.54 -14.94 -5.79
C GLN A 261 14.59 -15.56 -4.79
N VAL A 262 13.41 -15.96 -5.26
CA VAL A 262 12.42 -16.67 -4.45
C VAL A 262 12.03 -17.93 -5.20
N GLU A 263 12.13 -19.08 -4.54
CA GLU A 263 11.91 -20.37 -5.17
C GLU A 263 11.15 -21.33 -4.24
N ASP A 264 10.17 -22.06 -4.77
CA ASP A 264 9.46 -23.12 -4.06
C ASP A 264 8.82 -22.67 -2.73
N CYS A 265 8.27 -21.44 -2.67
CA CYS A 265 7.67 -20.89 -1.46
C CYS A 265 6.13 -20.99 -1.46
N GLU A 266 5.54 -21.17 -0.29
CA GLU A 266 4.09 -21.23 -0.07
C GLU A 266 3.63 -20.02 0.75
N LEU A 267 2.76 -19.17 0.20
CA LEU A 267 2.21 -17.98 0.84
C LEU A 267 0.69 -18.18 0.98
N THR A 268 0.21 -18.37 2.19
CA THR A 268 -1.17 -18.84 2.44
C THR A 268 -1.89 -18.02 3.50
N ASP A 269 -3.21 -17.83 3.38
CA ASP A 269 -4.05 -17.26 4.45
C ASP A 269 -3.58 -15.88 4.97
N LEU A 270 -3.18 -14.99 4.06
CA LEU A 270 -2.69 -13.65 4.40
C LEU A 270 -3.79 -12.61 4.24
N GLU A 271 -3.92 -11.63 5.14
CA GLU A 271 -4.87 -10.52 4.93
C GLU A 271 -4.33 -9.50 3.89
N GLY A 272 -3.02 -9.40 3.72
CA GLY A 272 -2.33 -8.53 2.76
C GLY A 272 -2.21 -9.12 1.36
N CYS A 273 -1.18 -8.69 0.63
CA CYS A 273 -0.82 -9.25 -0.68
C CYS A 273 0.06 -10.49 -0.51
N GLY A 274 0.00 -11.46 -1.44
CA GLY A 274 0.97 -12.55 -1.46
C GLY A 274 2.38 -12.02 -1.70
N VAL A 275 2.56 -11.39 -2.86
CA VAL A 275 3.81 -10.74 -3.27
C VAL A 275 3.54 -9.30 -3.66
N GLU A 276 4.36 -8.38 -3.18
CA GLU A 276 4.32 -6.97 -3.52
C GLU A 276 5.68 -6.49 -4.05
N VAL A 277 5.67 -5.86 -5.22
CA VAL A 277 6.88 -5.38 -5.90
C VAL A 277 6.66 -3.92 -6.32
N SER A 278 7.50 -3.01 -5.84
CA SER A 278 7.37 -1.57 -6.10
C SER A 278 8.72 -0.86 -6.26
N GLY A 279 8.68 0.43 -6.63
CA GLY A 279 9.86 1.30 -6.61
C GLY A 279 10.98 0.98 -7.61
N GLY A 280 10.70 0.21 -8.66
CA GLY A 280 11.70 -0.21 -9.65
C GLY A 280 12.43 -1.50 -9.30
N ALA A 281 11.93 -2.27 -8.33
CA ALA A 281 12.51 -3.54 -7.93
C ALA A 281 12.43 -4.55 -9.07
N GLU A 282 13.33 -5.55 -9.08
CA GLU A 282 13.41 -6.59 -10.12
C GLU A 282 13.60 -8.00 -9.53
N PRO A 283 12.64 -8.51 -8.73
CA PRO A 283 12.76 -9.86 -8.16
C PRO A 283 12.55 -10.95 -9.21
N ASP A 284 13.08 -12.13 -8.89
CA ASP A 284 12.98 -13.36 -9.68
C ASP A 284 12.30 -14.44 -8.83
N ILE A 285 11.02 -14.68 -9.10
CA ILE A 285 10.13 -15.51 -8.29
C ILE A 285 9.69 -16.71 -9.11
N ARG A 286 9.96 -17.92 -8.60
CA ARG A 286 9.72 -19.16 -9.32
C ARG A 286 8.98 -20.19 -8.48
N ARG A 287 8.07 -20.93 -9.11
CA ARG A 287 7.41 -22.11 -8.52
C ARG A 287 6.79 -21.83 -7.14
N CYS A 288 6.18 -20.65 -6.98
CA CYS A 288 5.57 -20.23 -5.72
C CYS A 288 4.06 -20.47 -5.75
N LEU A 289 3.51 -20.93 -4.64
CA LEU A 289 2.08 -21.06 -4.40
C LEU A 289 1.59 -19.89 -3.55
N ILE A 290 0.60 -19.16 -4.03
CA ILE A 290 -0.03 -18.03 -3.35
C ILE A 290 -1.52 -18.33 -3.23
N ASP A 291 -2.02 -18.55 -2.02
CA ASP A 291 -3.36 -19.08 -1.80
C ASP A 291 -4.10 -18.35 -0.69
N ARG A 292 -5.40 -18.08 -0.89
CA ARG A 292 -6.29 -17.43 0.09
C ARG A 292 -5.71 -16.12 0.64
N VAL A 293 -5.52 -15.12 -0.23
CA VAL A 293 -5.02 -13.80 0.17
C VAL A 293 -6.12 -12.73 0.19
N GLY A 294 -6.05 -11.82 1.16
CA GLY A 294 -7.05 -10.78 1.43
C GLY A 294 -6.95 -9.57 0.51
N ARG A 295 -5.82 -9.39 -0.20
CA ARG A 295 -5.64 -8.41 -1.27
C ARG A 295 -5.30 -9.12 -2.59
N ASN A 296 -4.26 -8.66 -3.29
CA ASN A 296 -3.80 -9.23 -4.57
C ASN A 296 -2.89 -10.43 -4.31
N GLY A 297 -2.90 -11.41 -5.21
CA GLY A 297 -1.89 -12.47 -5.19
C GLY A 297 -0.50 -11.93 -5.43
N ILE A 298 -0.32 -11.29 -6.58
CA ILE A 298 0.91 -10.60 -6.99
C ILE A 298 0.55 -9.17 -7.38
N HIS A 299 1.17 -8.19 -6.72
CA HIS A 299 1.00 -6.76 -7.00
C HIS A 299 2.32 -6.16 -7.47
N ILE A 300 2.34 -5.58 -8.67
CA ILE A 300 3.53 -5.02 -9.32
C ILE A 300 3.25 -3.58 -9.70
N ASN A 301 4.01 -2.65 -9.13
CA ASN A 301 3.83 -1.22 -9.32
C ASN A 301 5.12 -0.55 -9.82
N GLY A 302 5.12 -0.07 -11.07
CA GLY A 302 6.25 0.61 -11.72
C GLY A 302 7.58 -0.13 -11.61
N SER A 303 7.51 -1.45 -11.57
CA SER A 303 8.65 -2.35 -11.35
C SER A 303 8.77 -3.34 -12.48
N ARG A 304 9.92 -4.00 -12.53
CA ARG A 304 10.17 -5.13 -13.40
C ARG A 304 10.28 -6.37 -12.52
N GLY A 305 10.30 -7.55 -13.11
CA GLY A 305 10.34 -8.77 -12.32
C GLY A 305 9.98 -9.96 -13.17
N THR A 306 10.53 -11.11 -12.80
CA THR A 306 10.25 -12.37 -13.47
C THR A 306 9.46 -13.26 -12.54
N PHE A 307 8.33 -13.75 -13.02
CA PHE A 307 7.44 -14.64 -12.31
C PHE A 307 7.25 -15.88 -13.17
N SER A 308 7.78 -17.02 -12.73
CA SER A 308 7.72 -18.26 -13.51
C SER A 308 7.08 -19.39 -12.73
N ASP A 309 6.14 -20.11 -13.35
CA ASP A 309 5.47 -21.28 -12.76
C ASP A 309 4.77 -20.97 -11.42
N CYS A 310 4.29 -19.74 -11.25
CA CYS A 310 3.63 -19.31 -10.02
C CYS A 310 2.13 -19.62 -10.07
N THR A 311 1.59 -20.18 -8.99
CA THR A 311 0.15 -20.49 -8.88
C THR A 311 -0.49 -19.53 -7.89
N VAL A 312 -1.55 -18.83 -8.32
CA VAL A 312 -2.34 -17.93 -7.47
C VAL A 312 -3.78 -18.46 -7.38
N THR A 313 -4.24 -18.74 -6.17
CA THR A 313 -5.58 -19.25 -5.90
C THR A 313 -6.32 -18.43 -4.85
N ALA A 314 -7.63 -18.21 -5.07
CA ALA A 314 -8.54 -17.62 -4.08
C ALA A 314 -8.11 -16.25 -3.52
N SER A 315 -7.74 -15.29 -4.37
CA SER A 315 -7.50 -13.89 -3.96
C SER A 315 -8.79 -13.08 -3.88
N ARG A 316 -8.86 -12.12 -2.95
CA ARG A 316 -10.01 -11.20 -2.83
C ARG A 316 -10.00 -10.07 -3.86
N LEU A 317 -8.82 -9.53 -4.16
CA LEU A 317 -8.60 -8.58 -5.25
C LEU A 317 -8.03 -9.32 -6.46
N PRO A 318 -7.63 -8.63 -7.56
CA PRO A 318 -7.12 -9.33 -8.71
C PRO A 318 -5.92 -10.23 -8.39
N ALA A 319 -5.91 -11.44 -8.96
CA ALA A 319 -4.87 -12.42 -8.66
C ALA A 319 -3.48 -11.89 -9.03
N VAL A 320 -3.37 -11.22 -10.18
CA VAL A 320 -2.19 -10.44 -10.56
C VAL A 320 -2.62 -9.03 -10.95
N ALA A 321 -1.99 -8.01 -10.37
CA ALA A 321 -2.20 -6.61 -10.72
C ALA A 321 -0.87 -5.97 -11.12
N VAL A 322 -0.83 -5.39 -12.32
CA VAL A 322 0.35 -4.76 -12.93
C VAL A 322 0.01 -3.33 -13.31
N ILE A 323 0.62 -2.36 -12.64
CA ILE A 323 0.22 -0.95 -12.74
C ILE A 323 1.41 0.01 -12.92
N ASP A 324 1.07 1.24 -13.32
CA ASP A 324 1.94 2.42 -13.31
C ASP A 324 3.28 2.23 -14.05
N GLY A 325 3.22 1.78 -15.30
CA GLY A 325 4.39 1.62 -16.16
C GLY A 325 5.23 0.37 -15.86
N ALA A 326 4.76 -0.53 -15.00
CA ALA A 326 5.39 -1.82 -14.77
C ALA A 326 5.52 -2.61 -16.08
N ALA A 327 6.57 -3.43 -16.16
CA ALA A 327 6.84 -4.28 -17.33
C ALA A 327 7.41 -5.65 -16.90
N PRO A 328 6.63 -6.48 -16.19
CA PRO A 328 7.08 -7.78 -15.74
C PRO A 328 7.11 -8.81 -16.88
N ARG A 329 7.83 -9.91 -16.63
CA ARG A 329 7.70 -11.15 -17.39
C ARG A 329 7.01 -12.18 -16.51
N VAL A 330 5.85 -12.65 -16.94
CA VAL A 330 5.08 -13.70 -16.29
C VAL A 330 5.00 -14.89 -17.25
N ASP A 331 5.44 -16.06 -16.81
CA ASP A 331 5.56 -17.27 -17.65
C ASP A 331 5.03 -18.49 -16.88
N GLY A 332 4.12 -19.26 -17.46
CA GLY A 332 3.64 -20.50 -16.83
C GLY A 332 2.76 -20.29 -15.59
N ALA A 333 2.18 -19.10 -15.39
CA ALA A 333 1.39 -18.81 -14.20
C ALA A 333 -0.04 -19.37 -14.29
N VAL A 334 -0.52 -19.91 -13.17
CA VAL A 334 -1.86 -20.50 -13.05
C VAL A 334 -2.69 -19.65 -12.09
N LEU A 335 -3.76 -19.02 -12.57
CA LEU A 335 -4.62 -18.11 -11.80
C LEU A 335 -6.01 -18.72 -11.66
N ARG A 336 -6.47 -19.00 -10.43
CA ARG A 336 -7.76 -19.65 -10.20
C ARG A 336 -8.59 -19.00 -9.09
N GLY A 337 -9.87 -18.78 -9.36
CA GLY A 337 -10.84 -18.41 -8.31
C GLY A 337 -10.59 -17.05 -7.65
N ALA A 338 -10.05 -16.07 -8.38
CA ALA A 338 -10.03 -14.68 -7.93
C ALA A 338 -11.46 -14.16 -7.76
N GLN A 339 -11.76 -13.40 -6.69
CA GLN A 339 -13.10 -12.84 -6.47
C GLN A 339 -13.42 -11.66 -7.39
N GLU A 340 -12.41 -10.94 -7.87
CA GLU A 340 -12.52 -9.89 -8.88
C GLU A 340 -11.98 -10.39 -10.23
N ASP A 341 -11.07 -9.63 -10.85
CA ASP A 341 -10.41 -9.97 -12.11
C ASP A 341 -9.25 -10.95 -11.88
N ALA A 342 -8.90 -11.82 -12.82
CA ALA A 342 -7.71 -12.66 -12.63
C ALA A 342 -6.42 -11.87 -12.90
N LEU A 343 -6.36 -11.11 -14.00
CA LEU A 343 -5.21 -10.28 -14.36
C LEU A 343 -5.65 -8.85 -14.70
N LEU A 344 -5.20 -7.88 -13.92
CA LEU A 344 -5.41 -6.46 -14.16
C LEU A 344 -4.10 -5.80 -14.63
N ILE A 345 -4.15 -5.13 -15.77
CA ILE A 345 -3.03 -4.35 -16.32
C ILE A 345 -3.51 -2.92 -16.53
N ARG A 346 -2.86 -1.93 -15.90
CA ARG A 346 -3.22 -0.52 -16.03
C ARG A 346 -2.02 0.34 -16.32
N ALA A 347 -2.05 1.05 -17.46
CA ALA A 347 -0.94 1.87 -17.94
C ALA A 347 0.41 1.15 -17.89
N ALA A 348 0.42 -0.15 -18.20
CA ALA A 348 1.56 -1.04 -18.00
C ALA A 348 1.83 -1.89 -19.25
N ALA A 349 3.06 -2.37 -19.35
CA ALA A 349 3.49 -3.30 -20.37
C ALA A 349 3.81 -4.65 -19.72
N GLY A 350 4.34 -5.59 -20.50
CA GLY A 350 4.81 -6.85 -19.97
C GLY A 350 4.67 -7.98 -20.96
N GLN A 351 5.31 -9.09 -20.65
CA GLN A 351 5.24 -10.33 -21.40
C GLN A 351 4.54 -11.37 -20.54
N TYR A 352 3.48 -11.94 -21.06
CA TYR A 352 2.61 -12.88 -20.36
C TYR A 352 2.50 -14.14 -21.22
N ALA A 353 3.26 -15.17 -20.85
CA ALA A 353 3.39 -16.40 -21.62
C ALA A 353 2.83 -17.61 -20.84
N ASN A 354 2.24 -18.57 -21.55
CA ASN A 354 1.78 -19.85 -20.99
C ASN A 354 0.86 -19.68 -19.77
N LEU A 355 -0.11 -18.77 -19.86
CA LEU A 355 -1.00 -18.45 -18.74
C LEU A 355 -2.24 -19.34 -18.75
N GLU A 356 -2.59 -19.90 -17.59
CA GLU A 356 -3.84 -20.63 -17.38
C GLU A 356 -4.72 -19.88 -16.37
N ILE A 357 -5.87 -19.39 -16.82
CA ILE A 357 -6.85 -18.68 -16.00
C ILE A 357 -8.14 -19.50 -15.96
N SER A 358 -8.64 -19.75 -14.76
CA SER A 358 -9.91 -20.48 -14.58
C SER A 358 -10.79 -19.86 -13.51
N ASN A 359 -12.09 -19.78 -13.81
CA ASN A 359 -13.14 -19.27 -12.94
C ASN A 359 -12.79 -17.91 -12.29
N PRO A 360 -12.48 -16.85 -13.07
CA PRO A 360 -12.36 -15.51 -12.52
C PRO A 360 -13.74 -15.03 -12.04
N GLY A 361 -13.76 -14.23 -10.97
CA GLY A 361 -15.00 -13.70 -10.39
C GLY A 361 -15.69 -12.70 -11.33
N ARG A 362 -14.90 -11.92 -12.07
CA ARG A 362 -15.40 -10.97 -13.09
C ARG A 362 -14.74 -11.22 -14.45
N TYR A 363 -13.59 -10.62 -14.73
CA TYR A 363 -12.91 -10.76 -16.02
C TYR A 363 -11.62 -11.58 -15.89
N ALA A 364 -11.26 -12.35 -16.93
CA ALA A 364 -10.00 -13.08 -16.91
C ALA A 364 -8.80 -12.14 -17.08
N VAL A 365 -8.87 -11.23 -18.06
CA VAL A 365 -7.83 -10.22 -18.30
C VAL A 365 -8.51 -8.88 -18.52
N VAL A 366 -8.05 -7.85 -17.81
CA VAL A 366 -8.46 -6.45 -18.00
C VAL A 366 -7.24 -5.62 -18.34
N VAL A 367 -7.30 -4.88 -19.44
CA VAL A 367 -6.26 -3.95 -19.88
C VAL A 367 -6.82 -2.54 -19.93
N GLN A 368 -6.24 -1.65 -19.13
CA GLN A 368 -6.61 -0.24 -18.99
C GLN A 368 -5.42 0.63 -19.42
N GLY A 369 -5.07 0.58 -20.71
CA GLY A 369 -3.91 1.28 -21.29
C GLY A 369 -2.59 0.52 -21.18
N GLY A 370 -1.65 0.86 -22.07
CA GLY A 370 -0.31 0.25 -22.13
C GLY A 370 -0.15 -0.74 -23.28
N GLY A 371 0.85 -1.63 -23.20
CA GLY A 371 1.24 -2.50 -24.31
C GLY A 371 1.59 -3.93 -23.91
N PRO A 372 0.67 -4.69 -23.29
CA PRO A 372 0.93 -6.07 -22.89
C PRO A 372 0.97 -7.01 -24.11
N VAL A 373 1.86 -8.00 -24.03
CA VAL A 373 1.97 -9.08 -25.02
C VAL A 373 1.60 -10.39 -24.34
N PHE A 374 0.57 -11.05 -24.87
CA PHE A 374 0.12 -12.37 -24.44
C PHE A 374 0.56 -13.44 -25.43
N THR A 375 1.09 -14.54 -24.93
CA THR A 375 1.47 -15.70 -25.73
C THR A 375 0.94 -16.96 -25.04
N ASP A 376 0.19 -17.80 -25.75
CA ASP A 376 -0.39 -19.04 -25.22
C ASP A 376 -1.23 -18.83 -23.94
N LEU A 377 -2.29 -18.04 -24.05
CA LEU A 377 -3.23 -17.76 -22.97
C LEU A 377 -4.44 -18.71 -23.01
N THR A 378 -4.72 -19.42 -21.92
CA THR A 378 -5.91 -20.25 -21.77
C THR A 378 -6.82 -19.67 -20.69
N VAL A 379 -8.09 -19.42 -21.03
CA VAL A 379 -9.12 -18.87 -20.15
C VAL A 379 -10.34 -19.78 -20.15
N THR A 380 -10.83 -20.12 -18.96
CA THR A 380 -12.05 -20.92 -18.77
C THR A 380 -12.99 -20.27 -17.75
N GLY A 381 -14.25 -20.05 -18.15
CA GLY A 381 -15.27 -19.41 -17.31
C GLY A 381 -15.11 -17.88 -17.18
N GLY A 382 -15.92 -17.28 -16.30
CA GLY A 382 -15.92 -15.83 -16.04
C GLY A 382 -17.03 -15.05 -16.73
N GLU A 383 -17.18 -13.77 -16.34
CA GLU A 383 -18.11 -12.85 -17.00
C GLU A 383 -17.61 -12.45 -18.39
N GLY A 384 -16.31 -12.19 -18.51
CA GLY A 384 -15.64 -11.89 -19.77
C GLY A 384 -14.22 -12.47 -19.82
N GLY A 385 -13.78 -12.82 -21.02
CA GLY A 385 -12.42 -13.32 -21.24
C GLY A 385 -11.39 -12.19 -21.18
N ILE A 386 -11.17 -11.51 -22.30
CA ILE A 386 -10.22 -10.40 -22.40
C ILE A 386 -10.99 -9.10 -22.61
N VAL A 387 -10.80 -8.15 -21.71
CA VAL A 387 -11.49 -6.87 -21.71
C VAL A 387 -10.48 -5.72 -21.83
N LEU A 388 -10.66 -4.87 -22.83
CA LEU A 388 -9.97 -3.58 -22.93
C LEU A 388 -10.97 -2.51 -22.52
N ASP A 389 -10.67 -1.81 -21.42
CA ASP A 389 -11.53 -0.81 -20.82
C ASP A 389 -10.67 0.30 -20.20
N GLY A 390 -10.71 1.51 -20.77
CA GLY A 390 -9.97 2.65 -20.23
C GLY A 390 -9.90 3.84 -21.18
N ALA A 391 -9.59 5.01 -20.61
CA ALA A 391 -9.39 6.26 -21.36
C ALA A 391 -7.99 6.38 -21.98
N LEU A 392 -7.08 5.47 -21.64
CA LEU A 392 -5.69 5.46 -22.10
C LEU A 392 -5.53 4.51 -23.28
N ASP A 393 -4.70 4.90 -24.25
CA ASP A 393 -4.42 4.12 -25.44
C ASP A 393 -3.75 2.78 -25.08
N ALA A 394 -4.28 1.68 -25.61
CA ALA A 394 -3.78 0.33 -25.37
C ALA A 394 -3.37 -0.35 -26.69
N ASP A 395 -2.10 -0.78 -26.86
CA ASP A 395 -1.65 -1.65 -27.98
C ASP A 395 -1.44 -3.08 -27.47
N VAL A 396 -2.52 -3.86 -27.46
CA VAL A 396 -2.52 -5.24 -26.96
C VAL A 396 -2.19 -6.22 -28.09
N ARG A 397 -1.25 -7.12 -27.82
CA ARG A 397 -0.89 -8.20 -28.76
C ARG A 397 -1.16 -9.56 -28.15
N ILE A 398 -1.79 -10.45 -28.92
CA ILE A 398 -2.16 -11.79 -28.50
C ILE A 398 -1.67 -12.78 -29.56
N VAL A 399 -0.86 -13.76 -29.16
CA VAL A 399 -0.35 -14.83 -30.02
C VAL A 399 -0.74 -16.15 -29.40
N GLY A 400 -1.76 -16.82 -29.93
CA GLY A 400 -2.30 -18.04 -29.35
C GLY A 400 -3.10 -17.74 -28.07
N ALA A 401 -4.43 -17.74 -28.18
CA ALA A 401 -5.28 -17.63 -27.00
C ALA A 401 -6.52 -18.50 -27.16
N THR A 402 -6.93 -19.17 -26.10
CA THR A 402 -8.15 -19.98 -26.03
C THR A 402 -9.02 -19.46 -24.89
N VAL A 403 -10.18 -18.89 -25.20
CA VAL A 403 -11.17 -18.43 -24.22
C VAL A 403 -12.42 -19.28 -24.36
N ARG A 404 -12.85 -19.95 -23.29
CA ARG A 404 -14.05 -20.81 -23.30
C ARG A 404 -15.00 -20.50 -22.16
N GLY A 405 -16.30 -20.49 -22.45
CA GLY A 405 -17.34 -20.46 -21.42
C GLY A 405 -17.53 -19.11 -20.72
N ALA A 406 -17.23 -17.99 -21.40
CA ALA A 406 -17.45 -16.66 -20.85
C ALA A 406 -18.95 -16.28 -20.91
N SER A 407 -19.54 -15.83 -19.79
CA SER A 407 -21.00 -15.62 -19.73
C SER A 407 -21.48 -14.41 -20.54
N LYS A 408 -20.63 -13.43 -20.84
CA LYS A 408 -20.97 -12.25 -21.68
C LYS A 408 -20.16 -12.20 -22.98
N ALA A 409 -18.85 -11.97 -22.89
CA ALA A 409 -18.02 -11.76 -24.08
C ALA A 409 -16.70 -12.53 -23.99
N GLY A 410 -16.30 -13.17 -25.08
CA GLY A 410 -14.97 -13.77 -25.19
C GLY A 410 -13.89 -12.69 -25.19
N ILE A 411 -14.01 -11.71 -26.09
CA ILE A 411 -13.21 -10.48 -26.11
C ILE A 411 -14.15 -9.28 -26.20
N ALA A 412 -13.96 -8.30 -25.33
CA ALA A 412 -14.64 -7.02 -25.40
C ALA A 412 -13.62 -5.89 -25.40
N ALA A 413 -13.66 -5.01 -26.39
CA ALA A 413 -12.74 -3.88 -26.46
C ALA A 413 -13.49 -2.56 -26.66
N GLY A 414 -13.25 -1.63 -25.75
CA GLY A 414 -13.71 -0.24 -25.80
C GLY A 414 -12.58 0.73 -25.47
N GLY A 415 -12.81 2.02 -25.71
CA GLY A 415 -11.79 3.06 -25.57
C GLY A 415 -10.85 3.20 -26.77
N PRO A 416 -9.91 4.17 -26.70
CA PRO A 416 -8.85 4.30 -27.67
C PRO A 416 -7.87 3.13 -27.54
N GLY A 417 -7.57 2.44 -28.65
CA GLY A 417 -6.64 1.32 -28.61
C GLY A 417 -6.62 0.47 -29.86
N ARG A 418 -5.64 -0.43 -29.88
CA ARG A 418 -5.45 -1.48 -30.87
C ARG A 418 -5.32 -2.84 -30.18
N LEU A 419 -6.11 -3.82 -30.62
CA LEU A 419 -5.94 -5.22 -30.29
C LEU A 419 -5.55 -6.00 -31.56
N ALA A 420 -4.39 -6.65 -31.53
CA ALA A 420 -3.93 -7.52 -32.60
C ALA A 420 -3.78 -8.96 -32.09
N GLY A 421 -4.58 -9.87 -32.65
CA GLY A 421 -4.58 -11.28 -32.28
C GLY A 421 -4.25 -12.20 -33.46
N THR A 422 -3.43 -13.23 -33.20
CA THR A 422 -3.18 -14.33 -34.14
C THR A 422 -3.50 -15.65 -33.45
N ALA A 423 -4.18 -16.57 -34.14
CA ALA A 423 -4.56 -17.88 -33.62
C ALA A 423 -5.40 -17.81 -32.33
N VAL A 424 -6.43 -16.95 -32.32
CA VAL A 424 -7.34 -16.79 -31.18
C VAL A 424 -8.56 -17.70 -31.35
N GLN A 425 -8.88 -18.48 -30.32
CA GLN A 425 -10.04 -19.36 -30.25
C GLN A 425 -11.00 -18.86 -29.16
N LEU A 426 -12.19 -18.43 -29.56
CA LEU A 426 -13.27 -18.03 -28.66
C LEU A 426 -14.40 -19.05 -28.79
N ALA A 427 -14.73 -19.75 -27.71
CA ALA A 427 -15.76 -20.77 -27.70
C ALA A 427 -16.78 -20.58 -26.58
N ASP A 428 -18.04 -20.92 -26.85
CA ASP A 428 -19.11 -21.05 -25.86
C ASP A 428 -19.32 -19.77 -25.00
N ALA A 429 -19.19 -18.59 -25.63
CA ALA A 429 -19.50 -17.30 -25.02
C ALA A 429 -20.83 -16.74 -25.54
N LEU A 430 -21.53 -15.89 -24.78
CA LEU A 430 -22.75 -15.25 -25.29
C LEU A 430 -22.46 -14.43 -26.57
N VAL A 431 -21.42 -13.60 -26.53
CA VAL A 431 -20.84 -12.94 -27.70
C VAL A 431 -19.37 -13.33 -27.84
N GLY A 432 -18.93 -13.64 -29.05
CA GLY A 432 -17.53 -13.96 -29.30
C GLY A 432 -16.63 -12.73 -29.14
N LEU A 433 -16.80 -11.76 -30.04
CA LEU A 433 -16.03 -10.53 -30.09
C LEU A 433 -16.95 -9.30 -30.06
N VAL A 434 -16.64 -8.33 -29.21
CA VAL A 434 -17.33 -7.03 -29.15
C VAL A 434 -16.30 -5.92 -29.33
N GLY A 435 -16.51 -5.05 -30.32
CA GLY A 435 -15.78 -3.80 -30.50
C GLY A 435 -16.72 -2.60 -30.34
N THR A 436 -16.31 -1.63 -29.53
CA THR A 436 -17.07 -0.40 -29.26
C THR A 436 -16.19 0.83 -29.44
N GLU A 437 -16.79 2.02 -29.42
CA GLU A 437 -16.09 3.30 -29.44
C GLU A 437 -15.07 3.42 -30.59
N THR A 438 -13.81 3.78 -30.34
CA THR A 438 -12.80 4.02 -31.39
C THR A 438 -11.77 2.90 -31.51
N THR A 439 -12.02 1.74 -30.90
CA THR A 439 -11.04 0.65 -30.85
C THR A 439 -10.81 -0.01 -32.21
N SER A 440 -9.56 -0.33 -32.51
CA SER A 440 -9.15 -1.10 -33.69
C SER A 440 -8.83 -2.55 -33.31
N ILE A 441 -9.55 -3.51 -33.86
CA ILE A 441 -9.37 -4.94 -33.58
C ILE A 441 -8.99 -5.66 -34.87
N SER A 442 -7.88 -6.40 -34.86
CA SER A 442 -7.42 -7.23 -35.97
C SER A 442 -7.18 -8.65 -35.49
N LEU A 443 -7.92 -9.62 -36.02
CA LEU A 443 -7.72 -11.05 -35.75
C LEU A 443 -7.35 -11.80 -37.04
N THR A 444 -6.31 -12.62 -36.94
CA THR A 444 -5.83 -13.48 -38.05
C THR A 444 -5.83 -14.94 -37.61
N ASP A 445 -6.22 -15.86 -38.50
CA ASP A 445 -6.24 -17.32 -38.24
C ASP A 445 -7.05 -17.70 -36.99
N SER A 446 -8.15 -16.99 -36.74
CA SER A 446 -8.90 -17.07 -35.48
C SER A 446 -10.26 -17.76 -35.66
N THR A 447 -10.74 -18.43 -34.62
CA THR A 447 -12.01 -19.16 -34.63
C THR A 447 -12.92 -18.65 -33.52
N ILE A 448 -14.12 -18.23 -33.88
CA ILE A 448 -15.19 -17.82 -32.96
C ILE A 448 -16.34 -18.80 -33.17
N SER A 449 -16.61 -19.64 -32.16
CA SER A 449 -17.52 -20.78 -32.30
C SER A 449 -18.45 -20.97 -31.10
N GLY A 450 -19.65 -21.51 -31.32
CA GLY A 450 -20.56 -21.87 -30.23
C GLY A 450 -21.12 -20.66 -29.48
N THR A 451 -21.09 -19.47 -30.08
CA THR A 451 -21.60 -18.23 -29.48
C THR A 451 -23.02 -17.93 -29.97
N ALA A 452 -23.80 -17.17 -29.19
CA ALA A 452 -25.14 -16.73 -29.62
C ALA A 452 -25.04 -15.68 -30.73
N ALA A 453 -24.16 -14.69 -30.54
CA ALA A 453 -23.71 -13.78 -31.59
C ALA A 453 -22.19 -13.94 -31.79
N GLY A 454 -21.72 -13.96 -33.03
CA GLY A 454 -20.30 -14.15 -33.32
C GLY A 454 -19.48 -12.89 -33.02
N VAL A 455 -19.71 -11.85 -33.81
CA VAL A 455 -18.97 -10.58 -33.74
C VAL A 455 -19.94 -9.41 -33.72
N ILE A 456 -19.74 -8.45 -32.82
CA ILE A 456 -20.55 -7.22 -32.73
C ILE A 456 -19.64 -6.00 -32.81
N GLY A 457 -19.94 -5.08 -33.72
CA GLY A 457 -19.31 -3.76 -33.83
C GLY A 457 -20.32 -2.65 -33.58
N THR A 458 -20.00 -1.71 -32.69
CA THR A 458 -20.80 -0.49 -32.44
C THR A 458 -19.88 0.74 -32.33
N GLY A 459 -20.44 1.95 -32.22
CA GLY A 459 -19.66 3.19 -32.17
C GLY A 459 -18.92 3.44 -33.47
N GLN A 460 -17.60 3.65 -33.39
CA GLN A 460 -16.67 3.82 -34.50
C GLN A 460 -15.63 2.69 -34.58
N ALA A 461 -15.94 1.51 -34.02
CA ALA A 461 -14.99 0.42 -33.91
C ALA A 461 -14.55 -0.08 -35.29
N SER A 462 -13.28 -0.39 -35.45
CA SER A 462 -12.72 -0.94 -36.70
C SER A 462 -12.36 -2.40 -36.51
N LEU A 463 -13.12 -3.30 -37.14
CA LEU A 463 -12.96 -4.75 -37.03
C LEU A 463 -12.32 -5.31 -38.30
N ARG A 464 -11.19 -6.02 -38.16
CA ARG A 464 -10.54 -6.72 -39.26
C ARG A 464 -10.37 -8.20 -38.93
N LEU A 465 -10.91 -9.06 -39.79
CA LEU A 465 -10.88 -10.52 -39.63
C LEU A 465 -10.28 -11.14 -40.90
N GLU A 466 -9.15 -11.81 -40.77
CA GLU A 466 -8.44 -12.44 -41.90
C GLU A 466 -8.28 -13.94 -41.64
N ARG A 467 -8.62 -14.79 -42.62
CA ARG A 467 -8.58 -16.26 -42.49
C ARG A 467 -9.26 -16.79 -41.22
N SER A 468 -10.37 -16.18 -40.84
CA SER A 468 -11.03 -16.44 -39.55
C SER A 468 -12.42 -17.05 -39.74
N THR A 469 -12.82 -17.92 -38.82
CA THR A 469 -14.13 -18.59 -38.81
C THR A 469 -15.03 -17.98 -37.74
N VAL A 470 -16.27 -17.64 -38.07
CA VAL A 470 -17.25 -17.05 -37.14
C VAL A 470 -18.56 -17.84 -37.18
N SER A 471 -19.16 -18.12 -36.02
CA SER A 471 -20.52 -18.66 -35.92
C SER A 471 -21.41 -17.84 -35.02
N GLY A 472 -22.73 -17.88 -35.24
CA GLY A 472 -23.73 -17.29 -34.35
C GLY A 472 -24.94 -18.21 -34.20
N ARG A 473 -24.85 -19.20 -33.30
CA ARG A 473 -25.81 -20.33 -33.25
C ARG A 473 -27.26 -19.87 -33.10
N ASP A 474 -27.48 -18.89 -32.22
CA ASP A 474 -28.82 -18.41 -31.86
C ASP A 474 -29.14 -17.04 -32.47
N GLY A 475 -28.24 -16.49 -33.30
CA GLY A 475 -28.31 -15.12 -33.80
C GLY A 475 -27.55 -14.93 -35.11
N SER A 476 -27.14 -13.69 -35.37
CA SER A 476 -26.36 -13.35 -36.56
C SER A 476 -24.87 -13.65 -36.34
N GLY A 477 -24.16 -14.05 -37.39
CA GLY A 477 -22.73 -14.30 -37.32
C GLY A 477 -21.94 -13.03 -37.00
N VAL A 478 -22.21 -11.95 -37.75
CA VAL A 478 -21.63 -10.63 -37.51
C VAL A 478 -22.74 -9.58 -37.50
N VAL A 479 -22.71 -8.65 -36.55
CA VAL A 479 -23.65 -7.53 -36.43
C VAL A 479 -22.86 -6.23 -36.35
N LEU A 480 -23.12 -5.30 -37.27
CA LEU A 480 -22.48 -3.99 -37.31
C LEU A 480 -23.52 -2.90 -37.13
N ARG A 481 -23.28 -1.95 -36.23
CA ARG A 481 -24.18 -0.83 -35.92
C ARG A 481 -23.46 0.51 -35.99
N GLU A 482 -24.22 1.59 -36.12
CA GLU A 482 -23.75 2.97 -36.00
C GLU A 482 -22.69 3.32 -37.07
N GLN A 483 -21.44 3.62 -36.68
CA GLN A 483 -20.34 3.99 -37.58
C GLN A 483 -19.19 2.95 -37.57
N SER A 484 -19.49 1.72 -37.13
CA SER A 484 -18.52 0.64 -37.09
C SER A 484 -18.09 0.20 -38.49
N ARG A 485 -16.86 -0.33 -38.60
CA ARG A 485 -16.24 -0.75 -39.86
C ARG A 485 -15.88 -2.22 -39.79
N LEU A 486 -16.01 -2.92 -40.90
CA LEU A 486 -15.61 -4.32 -41.01
C LEU A 486 -14.79 -4.56 -42.27
N GLU A 487 -13.65 -5.22 -42.12
CA GLU A 487 -12.88 -5.82 -43.19
C GLU A 487 -12.74 -7.32 -42.92
N MET A 488 -13.46 -8.15 -43.66
CA MET A 488 -13.38 -9.61 -43.58
C MET A 488 -12.81 -10.18 -44.88
N ARG A 489 -11.70 -10.93 -44.78
CA ARG A 489 -11.00 -11.53 -45.92
C ARG A 489 -10.77 -13.02 -45.70
N THR A 490 -11.02 -13.82 -46.74
CA THR A 490 -10.68 -15.25 -46.80
C THR A 490 -11.18 -16.06 -45.59
N GLY A 491 -12.33 -15.69 -45.01
CA GLY A 491 -12.92 -16.29 -43.81
C GLY A 491 -14.19 -17.09 -44.08
N THR A 492 -14.70 -17.74 -43.05
CA THR A 492 -15.92 -18.56 -43.12
C THR A 492 -16.92 -18.11 -42.05
N VAL A 493 -18.13 -17.75 -42.45
CA VAL A 493 -19.24 -17.51 -41.53
C VAL A 493 -20.17 -18.72 -41.59
N ARG A 494 -20.40 -19.37 -40.46
CA ARG A 494 -21.14 -20.64 -40.45
C ARG A 494 -22.09 -20.82 -39.29
N ASP A 495 -23.06 -21.70 -39.49
CA ASP A 495 -23.98 -22.18 -38.46
C ASP A 495 -24.69 -21.00 -37.74
N CYS A 496 -25.31 -20.14 -38.54
CA CYS A 496 -25.99 -18.93 -38.09
C CYS A 496 -27.52 -19.16 -37.98
N GLY A 497 -28.08 -18.90 -36.79
CA GLY A 497 -29.52 -19.01 -36.53
C GLY A 497 -30.34 -17.89 -37.19
N SER A 498 -29.69 -16.79 -37.57
CA SER A 498 -30.26 -15.65 -38.30
C SER A 498 -29.43 -15.35 -39.56
N ASP A 499 -29.12 -14.08 -39.80
CA ASP A 499 -28.31 -13.60 -40.92
C ASP A 499 -26.81 -13.88 -40.72
N GLY A 500 -26.06 -14.03 -41.81
CA GLY A 500 -24.60 -14.22 -41.77
C GLY A 500 -23.90 -12.95 -41.28
N VAL A 501 -24.09 -11.85 -42.02
CA VAL A 501 -23.67 -10.50 -41.63
C VAL A 501 -24.86 -9.54 -41.70
N GLN A 502 -25.14 -8.85 -40.60
CA GLN A 502 -26.19 -7.82 -40.51
C GLN A 502 -25.56 -6.43 -40.49
N VAL A 503 -25.88 -5.61 -41.50
CA VAL A 503 -25.27 -4.29 -41.72
C VAL A 503 -26.24 -3.16 -41.35
N GLU A 504 -26.20 -2.74 -40.08
CA GLU A 504 -26.94 -1.59 -39.54
C GLU A 504 -26.01 -0.39 -39.28
N THR A 505 -24.96 -0.26 -40.10
CA THR A 505 -23.94 0.79 -40.00
C THR A 505 -23.86 1.64 -41.27
N ASP A 506 -23.44 2.89 -41.11
CA ASP A 506 -23.04 3.76 -42.24
C ASP A 506 -21.51 3.77 -42.44
N GLY A 507 -20.76 2.93 -41.72
CA GLY A 507 -19.33 2.71 -41.94
C GLY A 507 -19.04 1.76 -43.11
N PRO A 508 -17.82 1.77 -43.66
CA PRO A 508 -17.43 0.85 -44.73
C PRO A 508 -17.39 -0.61 -44.25
N VAL A 509 -17.98 -1.49 -45.07
CA VAL A 509 -17.99 -2.95 -44.88
C VAL A 509 -17.43 -3.62 -46.12
N LEU A 510 -16.30 -4.31 -45.98
CA LEU A 510 -15.65 -5.07 -47.04
C LEU A 510 -15.66 -6.55 -46.68
N ILE A 511 -16.31 -7.36 -47.52
CA ILE A 511 -16.33 -8.82 -47.41
C ILE A 511 -15.73 -9.36 -48.71
N ASN A 512 -14.56 -10.00 -48.63
CA ASN A 512 -13.83 -10.47 -49.80
C ASN A 512 -13.44 -11.95 -49.66
N GLN A 513 -13.84 -12.77 -50.63
CA GLN A 513 -13.53 -14.22 -50.66
C GLN A 513 -13.96 -14.95 -49.37
N CYS A 514 -15.13 -14.61 -48.84
CA CYS A 514 -15.67 -15.26 -47.64
C CYS A 514 -16.73 -16.31 -48.03
N GLU A 515 -16.76 -17.41 -47.30
CA GLU A 515 -17.72 -18.49 -47.49
C GLU A 515 -18.82 -18.43 -46.41
N PHE A 516 -20.07 -18.69 -46.80
CA PHE A 516 -21.22 -18.71 -45.90
C PHE A 516 -21.84 -20.11 -45.91
N ILE A 517 -21.85 -20.78 -44.75
CA ILE A 517 -22.26 -22.20 -44.64
C ILE A 517 -23.36 -22.32 -43.59
N ASN A 518 -24.49 -22.96 -43.89
CA ASN A 518 -25.58 -23.17 -42.93
C ASN A 518 -26.07 -21.86 -42.26
N VAL A 519 -26.32 -20.82 -43.05
CA VAL A 519 -26.95 -19.57 -42.60
C VAL A 519 -28.46 -19.67 -42.85
N THR A 520 -29.27 -19.43 -41.82
CA THR A 520 -30.73 -19.57 -41.91
C THR A 520 -31.38 -18.37 -42.61
N GLY A 521 -30.87 -17.16 -42.37
CA GLY A 521 -31.30 -15.90 -43.00
C GLY A 521 -30.52 -15.56 -44.27
N GLU A 522 -30.26 -14.28 -44.50
CA GLU A 522 -29.45 -13.82 -45.63
C GLU A 522 -27.94 -13.93 -45.33
N PRO A 523 -27.08 -14.29 -46.30
CA PRO A 523 -25.63 -14.28 -46.11
C PRO A 523 -25.09 -12.90 -45.68
N VAL A 524 -25.56 -11.84 -46.33
CA VAL A 524 -25.28 -10.44 -45.98
C VAL A 524 -26.58 -9.64 -46.16
N ARG A 525 -27.15 -9.18 -45.06
CA ARG A 525 -28.36 -8.35 -45.05
C ARG A 525 -28.00 -6.88 -45.23
N ASP A 526 -28.81 -6.17 -46.01
CA ASP A 526 -28.58 -4.76 -46.42
C ASP A 526 -27.31 -4.55 -47.26
N ALA A 527 -26.96 -5.55 -48.08
CA ALA A 527 -25.78 -5.52 -48.96
C ALA A 527 -25.79 -4.40 -50.02
N ASP A 528 -26.96 -3.84 -50.35
CA ASP A 528 -27.13 -2.78 -51.36
C ASP A 528 -26.75 -1.37 -50.85
N ARG A 529 -26.35 -1.24 -49.59
CA ARG A 529 -25.87 0.04 -49.03
C ARG A 529 -24.59 0.50 -49.76
N PRO A 530 -24.43 1.81 -50.04
CA PRO A 530 -23.37 2.35 -50.91
C PRO A 530 -21.94 2.13 -50.40
N LEU A 531 -21.76 1.81 -49.12
CA LEU A 531 -20.46 1.59 -48.47
C LEU A 531 -20.18 0.10 -48.18
N VAL A 532 -20.98 -0.82 -48.73
CA VAL A 532 -20.80 -2.26 -48.61
C VAL A 532 -20.24 -2.82 -49.92
N SER A 533 -19.14 -3.57 -49.84
CA SER A 533 -18.57 -4.29 -50.98
C SER A 533 -18.43 -5.77 -50.65
N VAL A 534 -19.24 -6.59 -51.31
CA VAL A 534 -19.17 -8.06 -51.22
C VAL A 534 -18.57 -8.60 -52.50
N ARG A 535 -17.38 -9.20 -52.41
CA ARG A 535 -16.74 -9.94 -53.50
C ARG A 535 -16.85 -11.44 -53.20
N ALA A 536 -17.82 -12.06 -53.84
CA ALA A 536 -18.02 -13.50 -53.76
C ALA A 536 -16.79 -14.26 -54.29
N PRO A 537 -16.49 -15.45 -53.75
CA PRO A 537 -15.52 -16.36 -54.37
C PRO A 537 -16.05 -16.75 -55.76
N GLN A 538 -15.22 -16.56 -56.79
CA GLN A 538 -15.58 -16.96 -58.15
C GLN A 538 -15.82 -18.48 -58.18
N SER A 539 -17.06 -18.88 -58.47
CA SER A 539 -17.40 -20.24 -58.92
C SER A 539 -18.07 -20.15 -60.30
N PRO A 540 -17.89 -21.16 -61.16
CA PRO A 540 -18.18 -21.06 -62.59
C PRO A 540 -19.68 -21.12 -62.90
N ASP A 541 -20.05 -20.39 -63.96
CA ASP A 541 -21.30 -20.33 -64.73
C ASP A 541 -22.45 -21.26 -64.30
N ASP A 542 -23.65 -20.69 -64.13
CA ASP A 542 -24.65 -20.88 -65.20
C ASP A 542 -25.78 -19.84 -65.22
N SER A 543 -26.20 -19.60 -66.46
CA SER A 543 -27.33 -18.81 -66.97
C SER A 543 -28.69 -19.05 -66.28
N ASP A 544 -29.52 -18.03 -66.10
CA ASP A 544 -30.56 -17.62 -67.07
C ASP A 544 -31.53 -16.57 -66.45
N LYS A 545 -31.99 -15.64 -67.30
CA LYS A 545 -33.01 -14.61 -67.01
C LYS A 545 -34.43 -15.24 -67.13
N PRO A 546 -35.58 -14.63 -66.74
CA PRO A 546 -35.91 -13.21 -67.01
C PRO A 546 -36.89 -12.44 -66.07
N THR A 547 -36.71 -11.11 -66.15
CA THR A 547 -37.62 -9.94 -66.03
C THR A 547 -39.12 -10.06 -65.71
N SER A 548 -39.61 -9.12 -64.88
CA SER A 548 -40.76 -8.19 -65.14
C SER A 548 -40.71 -7.06 -64.08
N ILE A 549 -40.56 -5.77 -64.40
CA ILE A 549 -41.47 -4.73 -64.94
C ILE A 549 -42.64 -4.33 -64.03
N GLY A 550 -42.60 -3.06 -63.60
CA GLY A 550 -43.75 -2.16 -63.34
C GLY A 550 -44.12 -2.05 -61.86
N SER A 551 -44.54 -0.90 -61.30
CA SER A 551 -44.82 0.44 -61.82
C SER A 551 -45.05 1.36 -60.60
N ALA A 552 -44.79 2.65 -60.81
CA ALA A 552 -45.16 3.83 -60.04
C ALA A 552 -46.42 3.76 -59.16
N ALA A 553 -46.43 4.49 -58.03
CA ALA A 553 -47.04 5.83 -57.96
C ALA A 553 -47.11 6.37 -56.50
N SER A 554 -46.59 7.59 -56.34
CA SER A 554 -47.08 8.74 -55.56
C SER A 554 -48.07 8.56 -54.38
N GLY A 555 -47.78 9.27 -53.29
CA GLY A 555 -48.77 9.65 -52.28
C GLY A 555 -48.20 10.64 -51.27
N ASP A 556 -48.54 11.90 -51.45
CA ASP A 556 -48.06 13.09 -50.75
C ASP A 556 -48.61 13.24 -49.30
N ALA A 557 -47.77 13.88 -48.48
CA ALA A 557 -48.07 14.96 -47.53
C ALA A 557 -48.77 14.74 -46.16
N THR A 558 -48.34 15.66 -45.28
CA THR A 558 -48.87 16.11 -43.96
C THR A 558 -48.37 15.31 -42.75
N GLY A 559 -47.80 15.89 -41.69
CA GLY A 559 -47.55 17.27 -41.30
C GLY A 559 -47.66 17.40 -39.77
N ARG A 560 -46.75 18.20 -39.18
CA ARG A 560 -46.77 18.84 -37.84
C ARG A 560 -46.12 18.15 -36.63
N ASP A 561 -44.97 18.72 -36.26
CA ASP A 561 -44.69 19.48 -35.03
C ASP A 561 -45.13 18.96 -33.66
N GLY A 562 -44.15 18.93 -32.73
CA GLY A 562 -44.41 19.11 -31.31
C GLY A 562 -43.35 18.55 -30.36
N ASP A 563 -42.19 19.20 -30.26
CA ASP A 563 -41.38 19.20 -29.03
C ASP A 563 -41.95 20.26 -28.06
N PRO A 564 -42.01 19.98 -26.75
CA PRO A 564 -41.37 20.93 -25.84
C PRO A 564 -40.74 20.30 -24.57
N ASP A 565 -39.46 20.63 -24.40
CA ASP A 565 -38.88 21.44 -23.32
C ASP A 565 -38.83 20.95 -21.86
N ARG A 566 -37.68 21.31 -21.30
CA ARG A 566 -37.06 21.15 -19.98
C ARG A 566 -37.92 21.59 -18.80
N ARG A 567 -37.70 20.96 -17.65
CA ARG A 567 -37.94 21.57 -16.32
C ARG A 567 -36.84 21.18 -15.34
N ASP A 568 -36.00 22.17 -15.05
CA ASP A 568 -35.33 22.34 -13.76
C ASP A 568 -36.33 22.89 -12.73
N ALA A 569 -36.06 22.55 -11.47
CA ALA A 569 -36.29 23.30 -10.23
C ALA A 569 -37.12 22.56 -9.16
N ASP A 570 -36.47 22.22 -8.04
CA ASP A 570 -37.01 22.56 -6.72
C ASP A 570 -35.89 22.75 -5.67
N ARG A 571 -35.94 23.88 -4.94
CA ARG A 571 -35.12 24.24 -3.78
C ARG A 571 -36.00 25.08 -2.84
N PRO A 572 -36.17 24.72 -1.56
CA PRO A 572 -36.76 25.61 -0.58
C PRO A 572 -35.68 26.43 0.14
N GLY A 573 -35.73 27.75 0.00
CA GLY A 573 -34.97 28.71 0.80
C GLY A 573 -35.72 29.08 2.07
N GLY A 574 -35.16 28.76 3.23
CA GLY A 574 -35.72 29.14 4.54
C GLY A 574 -34.91 28.69 5.76
N GLY A 575 -34.02 27.70 5.63
CA GLY A 575 -33.19 27.17 6.73
C GLY A 575 -31.71 27.59 6.74
N ALA A 576 -31.26 28.39 5.76
CA ALA A 576 -29.83 28.64 5.55
C ALA A 576 -29.17 29.51 6.64
N ASP A 577 -29.84 30.56 7.13
CA ASP A 577 -29.23 31.49 8.09
C ASP A 577 -29.10 30.90 9.50
N ALA A 578 -30.08 30.10 9.95
CA ALA A 578 -29.99 29.42 11.25
C ALA A 578 -28.83 28.41 11.31
N GLY A 579 -28.55 27.74 10.19
CA GLY A 579 -27.41 26.82 10.07
C GLY A 579 -26.06 27.55 10.10
N VAL A 580 -25.97 28.72 9.45
CA VAL A 580 -24.75 29.54 9.47
C VAL A 580 -24.43 30.05 10.88
N ASP A 581 -25.44 30.53 11.61
CA ASP A 581 -25.25 31.05 12.97
C ASP A 581 -24.86 29.94 13.96
N ALA A 582 -25.38 28.71 13.79
CA ALA A 582 -24.97 27.56 14.58
C ALA A 582 -23.50 27.17 14.36
N MET A 583 -23.01 27.20 13.11
CA MET A 583 -21.60 26.90 12.80
C MET A 583 -20.65 28.00 13.29
N LEU A 584 -21.11 29.26 13.29
CA LEU A 584 -20.37 30.37 13.90
C LEU A 584 -20.32 30.22 15.43
N ALA A 585 -21.41 29.77 16.06
CA ALA A 585 -21.42 29.45 17.48
C ALA A 585 -20.49 28.27 17.82
N GLU A 586 -20.42 27.25 16.96
CA GLU A 586 -19.46 26.13 17.09
C GLU A 586 -18.01 26.64 17.01
N LEU A 587 -17.71 27.53 16.05
CA LEU A 587 -16.41 28.18 15.96
C LEU A 587 -16.11 29.03 17.20
N ASP A 588 -17.10 29.76 17.71
CA ASP A 588 -16.95 30.59 18.92
C ASP A 588 -16.70 29.77 20.18
N ALA A 589 -17.27 28.57 20.27
CA ALA A 589 -17.05 27.62 21.36
C ALA A 589 -15.64 27.00 21.34
N MET A 590 -14.92 27.04 20.22
CA MET A 590 -13.52 26.62 20.20
C MET A 590 -12.68 27.55 21.07
N ILE A 591 -11.87 26.97 21.95
CA ILE A 591 -10.99 27.74 22.84
C ILE A 591 -9.91 28.44 22.01
N GLY A 592 -9.61 29.69 22.38
CA GLY A 592 -8.64 30.56 21.70
C GLY A 592 -9.08 31.01 20.29
N LEU A 593 -8.10 31.17 19.39
CA LEU A 593 -8.31 31.43 17.96
C LEU A 593 -8.99 32.77 17.61
N ALA A 594 -8.82 33.81 18.45
CA ALA A 594 -9.48 35.10 18.24
C ALA A 594 -9.22 35.72 16.84
N ALA A 595 -7.98 35.62 16.34
CA ALA A 595 -7.61 36.08 15.00
C ALA A 595 -8.36 35.31 13.90
N VAL A 596 -8.42 33.98 14.01
CA VAL A 596 -9.13 33.08 13.09
C VAL A 596 -10.63 33.37 13.08
N LYS A 597 -11.24 33.51 14.26
CA LYS A 597 -12.68 33.83 14.41
C LYS A 597 -13.03 35.13 13.71
N ARG A 598 -12.21 36.17 13.87
CA ARG A 598 -12.39 37.46 13.19
C ARG A 598 -12.27 37.34 11.67
N GLU A 599 -11.31 36.57 11.19
CA GLU A 599 -11.07 36.40 9.76
C GLU A 599 -12.19 35.60 9.08
N VAL A 600 -12.64 34.51 9.70
CA VAL A 600 -13.80 33.72 9.21
C VAL A 600 -15.05 34.59 9.17
N ARG A 601 -15.34 35.40 10.19
CA ARG A 601 -16.48 36.34 10.17
C ARG A 601 -16.37 37.34 9.02
N THR A 602 -15.17 37.88 8.79
CA THR A 602 -14.92 38.83 7.69
C THR A 602 -15.21 38.18 6.34
N LEU A 603 -14.80 36.93 6.14
CA LEU A 603 -15.11 36.16 4.94
C LEU A 603 -16.61 35.89 4.79
N VAL A 604 -17.31 35.52 5.87
CA VAL A 604 -18.77 35.33 5.84
C VAL A 604 -19.48 36.62 5.44
N HIS A 605 -19.08 37.76 6.01
CA HIS A 605 -19.66 39.06 5.68
C HIS A 605 -19.41 39.40 4.19
N LEU A 606 -18.20 39.18 3.69
CA LEU A 606 -17.86 39.40 2.29
C LEU A 606 -18.72 38.52 1.36
N ILE A 607 -18.89 37.25 1.70
CA ILE A 607 -19.70 36.27 0.95
C ILE A 607 -21.18 36.70 0.95
N ARG A 608 -21.74 37.06 2.10
CA ARG A 608 -23.13 37.52 2.23
C ARG A 608 -23.40 38.79 1.41
N VAL A 609 -22.51 39.78 1.49
CA VAL A 609 -22.63 41.03 0.70
C VAL A 609 -22.47 40.78 -0.80
N SER A 610 -21.57 39.87 -1.18
CA SER A 610 -21.36 39.47 -2.58
C SER A 610 -22.59 38.80 -3.18
N GLU A 611 -23.26 37.93 -2.42
CA GLU A 611 -24.54 37.34 -2.80
C GLU A 611 -25.65 38.38 -2.95
N GLN A 612 -25.76 39.33 -2.03
CA GLN A 612 -26.75 40.41 -2.14
C GLN A 612 -26.52 41.28 -3.38
N ARG A 613 -25.26 41.62 -3.68
CA ARG A 613 -24.90 42.34 -4.91
C ARG A 613 -25.25 41.54 -6.17
N ARG A 614 -24.99 40.23 -6.17
CA ARG A 614 -25.36 39.32 -7.27
C ARG A 614 -26.87 39.28 -7.48
N LYS A 615 -27.67 39.18 -6.42
CA LYS A 615 -29.15 39.24 -6.48
C LYS A 615 -29.67 40.59 -6.95
N ALA A 616 -28.93 41.67 -6.66
CA ALA A 616 -29.24 43.02 -7.13
C ALA A 616 -28.70 43.32 -8.54
N ASN A 617 -28.17 42.32 -9.28
CA ASN A 617 -27.53 42.47 -10.59
C ASN A 617 -26.40 43.52 -10.62
N LEU A 618 -25.73 43.75 -9.48
CA LEU A 618 -24.57 44.62 -9.38
C LEU A 618 -23.28 43.83 -9.63
N PRO A 619 -22.25 44.45 -10.24
CA PRO A 619 -20.95 43.82 -10.39
C PRO A 619 -20.39 43.39 -9.03
N VAL A 620 -20.01 42.12 -8.94
CA VAL A 620 -19.35 41.53 -7.78
C VAL A 620 -17.88 41.36 -8.15
N LEU A 621 -16.99 41.92 -7.34
CA LEU A 621 -15.56 41.70 -7.52
C LEU A 621 -15.23 40.23 -7.24
N PRO A 622 -14.53 39.53 -8.14
CA PRO A 622 -14.06 38.18 -7.86
C PRO A 622 -13.06 38.24 -6.71
N PHE A 623 -13.26 37.42 -5.68
CA PHE A 623 -12.30 37.23 -4.60
C PHE A 623 -11.98 35.75 -4.50
N SER A 624 -10.70 35.44 -4.22
CA SER A 624 -10.29 34.06 -3.98
C SER A 624 -10.90 33.55 -2.69
N ARG A 625 -11.35 32.30 -2.70
CA ARG A 625 -11.89 31.58 -1.54
C ARG A 625 -10.84 30.67 -0.88
N HIS A 626 -9.66 30.56 -1.49
CA HIS A 626 -8.56 29.71 -1.03
C HIS A 626 -7.80 30.37 0.11
N LEU A 627 -7.40 29.56 1.10
CA LEU A 627 -6.80 30.04 2.35
C LEU A 627 -5.46 29.36 2.61
N VAL A 628 -4.56 30.08 3.28
CA VAL A 628 -3.31 29.55 3.81
C VAL A 628 -3.41 29.50 5.33
N PHE A 629 -3.22 28.33 5.93
CA PHE A 629 -3.22 28.15 7.38
C PHE A 629 -1.78 27.99 7.87
N THR A 630 -1.27 28.96 8.61
CA THR A 630 0.09 28.91 9.18
C THR A 630 0.04 28.66 10.68
N GLY A 631 0.97 27.87 11.21
CA GLY A 631 1.22 27.80 12.65
C GLY A 631 1.58 26.40 13.16
N PRO A 632 1.91 26.25 14.45
CA PRO A 632 2.44 25.00 15.03
C PRO A 632 1.43 23.84 15.04
N PRO A 633 1.86 22.57 15.13
CA PRO A 633 0.95 21.42 15.17
C PRO A 633 0.05 21.48 16.43
N GLY A 634 -1.19 20.96 16.30
CA GLY A 634 -2.12 20.89 17.43
C GLY A 634 -2.87 22.19 17.77
N THR A 635 -2.80 23.21 16.90
CA THR A 635 -3.51 24.51 17.07
C THR A 635 -4.91 24.55 16.45
N GLY A 636 -5.44 23.43 15.94
CA GLY A 636 -6.83 23.32 15.48
C GLY A 636 -7.10 23.64 13.99
N LYS A 637 -6.05 23.77 13.17
CA LYS A 637 -6.14 24.01 11.70
C LYS A 637 -7.16 23.12 10.99
N THR A 638 -7.04 21.81 11.13
CA THR A 638 -7.94 20.86 10.46
C THR A 638 -9.39 20.96 10.94
N THR A 639 -9.60 21.24 12.23
CA THR A 639 -10.95 21.43 12.80
C THR A 639 -11.61 22.67 12.21
N VAL A 640 -10.88 23.79 12.11
CA VAL A 640 -11.38 25.02 11.49
C VAL A 640 -11.69 24.81 10.01
N ALA A 641 -10.87 24.05 9.27
CA ALA A 641 -11.15 23.72 7.87
C ALA A 641 -12.50 22.99 7.70
N ARG A 642 -12.83 22.06 8.60
CA ARG A 642 -14.13 21.34 8.60
C ARG A 642 -15.31 22.26 8.89
N ILE A 643 -15.17 23.21 9.82
CA ILE A 643 -16.22 24.21 10.07
C ILE A 643 -16.39 25.10 8.84
N TYR A 644 -15.30 25.57 8.26
CA TYR A 644 -15.32 26.44 7.09
C TYR A 644 -15.98 25.78 5.86
N GLY A 645 -15.69 24.50 5.59
CA GLY A 645 -16.35 23.75 4.51
C GLY A 645 -17.88 23.67 4.68
N ARG A 646 -18.34 23.35 5.89
CA ARG A 646 -19.78 23.32 6.22
C ARG A 646 -20.42 24.71 6.08
N LEU A 647 -19.72 25.76 6.50
CA LEU A 647 -20.17 27.14 6.41
C LEU A 647 -20.39 27.56 4.94
N LEU A 648 -19.42 27.27 4.07
CA LEU A 648 -19.53 27.56 2.64
C LEU A 648 -20.69 26.80 1.97
N ALA A 649 -20.95 25.56 2.40
CA ALA A 649 -22.09 24.81 1.88
C ALA A 649 -23.43 25.42 2.27
N HIS A 650 -23.59 25.83 3.54
CA HIS A 650 -24.81 26.50 4.01
C HIS A 650 -25.01 27.87 3.35
N LEU A 651 -23.93 28.59 3.04
CA LEU A 651 -23.97 29.84 2.30
C LEU A 651 -24.22 29.66 0.80
N GLY A 652 -24.40 28.41 0.33
CA GLY A 652 -24.66 28.09 -1.08
C GLY A 652 -23.45 28.27 -1.99
N MET A 653 -22.26 28.45 -1.41
CA MET A 653 -21.01 28.64 -2.15
C MET A 653 -20.39 27.33 -2.60
N LEU A 654 -20.72 26.21 -1.94
CA LEU A 654 -20.30 24.86 -2.28
C LEU A 654 -21.49 23.87 -2.17
N PRO A 655 -21.58 22.86 -3.04
CA PRO A 655 -22.62 21.83 -2.99
C PRO A 655 -22.67 20.95 -1.72
N LYS A 656 -21.52 20.51 -1.17
CA LYS A 656 -21.46 19.43 -0.16
C LYS A 656 -20.69 19.79 1.12
N GLY A 657 -19.73 20.72 1.06
CA GLY A 657 -18.99 21.20 2.25
C GLY A 657 -18.07 20.17 2.93
N GLN A 658 -17.87 19.01 2.31
CA GLN A 658 -16.95 17.96 2.74
C GLN A 658 -15.50 18.46 2.74
N VAL A 659 -14.65 17.92 3.62
CA VAL A 659 -13.21 18.23 3.63
C VAL A 659 -12.43 16.96 3.33
N VAL A 660 -11.63 17.01 2.26
CA VAL A 660 -10.68 15.96 1.89
C VAL A 660 -9.30 16.40 2.37
N GLU A 661 -8.78 15.72 3.38
CA GLU A 661 -7.47 15.96 3.98
C GLU A 661 -6.42 15.10 3.28
N VAL A 662 -5.35 15.73 2.80
CA VAL A 662 -4.26 15.09 2.04
C VAL A 662 -2.90 15.64 2.46
N ALA A 663 -1.87 14.83 2.30
CA ALA A 663 -0.46 15.22 2.47
C ALA A 663 0.32 15.03 1.16
N ARG A 664 1.63 15.32 1.16
CA ARG A 664 2.50 15.13 -0.02
C ARG A 664 2.39 13.73 -0.64
N VAL A 665 2.34 12.69 0.20
CA VAL A 665 2.24 11.29 -0.24
C VAL A 665 0.96 11.01 -1.05
N ASP A 666 -0.10 11.80 -0.83
CA ASP A 666 -1.37 11.63 -1.53
C ASP A 666 -1.41 12.39 -2.85
N LEU A 667 -0.63 13.46 -3.00
CA LEU A 667 -0.63 14.31 -4.18
C LEU A 667 0.48 13.96 -5.18
N VAL A 668 1.67 13.63 -4.67
CA VAL A 668 2.83 13.30 -5.49
C VAL A 668 2.76 11.83 -5.87
N GLY A 669 2.81 11.58 -7.18
CA GLY A 669 2.90 10.24 -7.73
C GLY A 669 4.34 9.74 -7.64
N GLU A 670 4.49 8.41 -7.62
CA GLU A 670 5.82 7.79 -7.52
C GLU A 670 6.58 7.82 -8.86
N TYR A 671 5.92 8.23 -9.96
CA TYR A 671 6.43 8.20 -11.33
C TYR A 671 6.16 9.50 -12.12
N LEU A 672 6.98 9.76 -13.16
CA LEU A 672 6.84 10.89 -14.08
C LEU A 672 5.45 10.87 -14.77
N GLY A 673 4.69 11.97 -14.67
CA GLY A 673 3.33 12.07 -15.23
C GLY A 673 2.21 11.49 -14.37
N SER A 674 2.53 10.65 -13.37
CA SER A 674 1.54 10.10 -12.43
C SER A 674 1.09 11.13 -11.40
N THR A 675 1.95 12.11 -11.10
CA THR A 675 1.66 13.17 -10.14
C THR A 675 0.48 14.05 -10.56
N ALA A 676 0.40 14.41 -11.85
CA ALA A 676 -0.71 15.18 -12.38
C ALA A 676 -2.05 14.41 -12.24
N LEU A 677 -2.05 13.11 -12.57
CA LEU A 677 -3.25 12.26 -12.45
C LEU A 677 -3.67 12.07 -10.99
N LYS A 678 -2.71 11.83 -10.10
CA LYS A 678 -2.97 11.62 -8.67
C LYS A 678 -3.49 12.89 -8.00
N THR A 679 -2.85 14.03 -8.29
CA THR A 679 -3.31 15.36 -7.86
C THR A 679 -4.72 15.65 -8.40
N ALA A 680 -4.99 15.33 -9.66
CA ALA A 680 -6.32 15.51 -10.26
C ALA A 680 -7.38 14.63 -9.60
N ALA A 681 -7.11 13.34 -9.38
CA ALA A 681 -8.05 12.43 -8.74
C ALA A 681 -8.38 12.85 -7.29
N VAL A 682 -7.39 13.32 -6.53
CA VAL A 682 -7.60 13.87 -5.20
C VAL A 682 -8.43 15.16 -5.25
N PHE A 683 -8.14 16.04 -6.21
CA PHE A 683 -8.91 17.26 -6.42
C PHE A 683 -10.36 16.95 -6.81
N GLU A 684 -10.59 15.95 -7.66
CA GLU A 684 -11.92 15.49 -8.06
C GLU A 684 -12.73 14.96 -6.87
N ARG A 685 -12.09 14.21 -5.96
CA ARG A 685 -12.73 13.79 -4.70
C ARG A 685 -13.17 14.98 -3.84
N ALA A 686 -12.46 16.11 -3.92
CA ALA A 686 -12.80 17.34 -3.22
C ALA A 686 -13.87 18.19 -3.93
N LEU A 687 -14.35 17.79 -5.12
CA LEU A 687 -15.40 18.51 -5.86
C LEU A 687 -16.64 18.75 -4.99
N GLY A 688 -17.04 20.02 -4.94
CA GLY A 688 -18.15 20.50 -4.15
C GLY A 688 -17.85 20.71 -2.66
N GLY A 689 -16.57 20.63 -2.27
CA GLY A 689 -16.10 20.76 -0.89
C GLY A 689 -14.77 21.50 -0.78
N VAL A 690 -13.98 21.11 0.22
CA VAL A 690 -12.68 21.69 0.56
C VAL A 690 -11.59 20.64 0.39
N LEU A 691 -10.51 21.00 -0.29
CA LEU A 691 -9.27 20.23 -0.33
C LEU A 691 -8.30 20.82 0.69
N PHE A 692 -7.96 20.08 1.74
CA PHE A 692 -7.03 20.50 2.77
C PHE A 692 -5.69 19.78 2.58
N VAL A 693 -4.64 20.54 2.23
CA VAL A 693 -3.28 20.02 2.01
C VAL A 693 -2.42 20.33 3.23
N ASP A 694 -2.12 19.31 4.02
CA ASP A 694 -1.26 19.44 5.20
C ASP A 694 0.22 19.41 4.82
N GLU A 695 1.03 20.17 5.57
CA GLU A 695 2.44 20.44 5.31
C GLU A 695 2.77 20.71 3.82
N ALA A 696 1.98 21.59 3.19
CA ALA A 696 2.03 21.82 1.74
C ALA A 696 3.42 22.25 1.23
N TYR A 697 4.22 22.92 2.06
CA TYR A 697 5.61 23.29 1.75
C TYR A 697 6.51 22.09 1.41
N THR A 698 6.15 20.88 1.87
CA THR A 698 6.88 19.67 1.52
C THR A 698 6.83 19.39 0.02
N LEU A 699 5.82 19.85 -0.71
CA LEU A 699 5.72 19.77 -2.17
C LEU A 699 6.83 20.58 -2.87
N ALA A 700 7.22 21.72 -2.29
CA ALA A 700 8.24 22.61 -2.85
C ALA A 700 9.68 22.26 -2.45
N ARG A 701 9.89 21.35 -1.48
CA ARG A 701 11.24 20.97 -1.03
C ARG A 701 11.96 20.12 -2.09
N GLN A 702 13.20 20.49 -2.39
CA GLN A 702 14.10 19.75 -3.27
C GLN A 702 14.82 18.65 -2.48
N PHE A 703 14.47 17.39 -2.72
CA PHE A 703 15.22 16.23 -2.22
C PHE A 703 16.01 15.61 -3.38
N GLY A 704 17.31 15.89 -3.48
CA GLY A 704 18.17 15.34 -4.55
C GLY A 704 17.66 15.63 -5.97
N THR A 705 17.86 14.69 -6.91
CA THR A 705 17.42 14.82 -8.32
C THR A 705 15.91 14.60 -8.54
N THR A 706 15.09 14.53 -7.48
CA THR A 706 13.64 14.23 -7.55
C THR A 706 12.75 15.46 -7.32
N SER A 707 13.29 16.67 -7.53
CA SER A 707 12.58 17.95 -7.35
C SER A 707 11.36 18.13 -8.27
N ASP A 708 11.32 17.43 -9.41
CA ASP A 708 10.43 17.79 -10.50
C ASP A 708 8.98 17.33 -10.26
N TYR A 709 8.77 16.25 -9.50
CA TYR A 709 7.43 15.72 -9.23
C TYR A 709 6.63 16.60 -8.25
N GLY A 710 7.29 17.18 -7.25
CA GLY A 710 6.63 18.07 -6.30
C GLY A 710 6.14 19.36 -6.98
N LEU A 711 6.93 19.88 -7.91
CA LEU A 711 6.57 21.03 -8.74
C LEU A 711 5.44 20.68 -9.71
N GLU A 712 5.46 19.49 -10.31
CA GLU A 712 4.37 18.98 -11.16
C GLU A 712 3.01 18.92 -10.41
N ALA A 713 3.02 18.51 -9.14
CA ALA A 713 1.82 18.55 -8.29
C ALA A 713 1.32 19.98 -8.08
N ILE A 714 2.25 20.91 -7.80
CA ILE A 714 1.92 22.33 -7.61
C ILE A 714 1.31 22.92 -8.88
N ASP A 715 1.92 22.67 -10.04
CA ASP A 715 1.46 23.20 -11.32
C ASP A 715 0.09 22.65 -11.70
N THR A 716 -0.12 21.34 -11.48
CA THR A 716 -1.43 20.70 -11.68
C THR A 716 -2.48 21.29 -10.75
N LEU A 717 -2.14 21.47 -9.47
CA LEU A 717 -3.05 22.05 -8.48
C LEU A 717 -3.42 23.50 -8.84
N VAL A 718 -2.45 24.32 -9.25
CA VAL A 718 -2.69 25.70 -9.70
C VAL A 718 -3.62 25.74 -10.91
N LYS A 719 -3.42 24.86 -11.89
CA LYS A 719 -4.29 24.74 -13.06
C LYS A 719 -5.72 24.37 -12.66
N LEU A 720 -5.90 23.35 -11.82
CA LEU A 720 -7.21 22.89 -11.39
C LEU A 720 -7.94 23.92 -10.52
N ILE A 721 -7.21 24.66 -9.67
CA ILE A 721 -7.73 25.78 -8.90
C ILE A 721 -8.32 26.85 -9.83
N GLU A 722 -7.64 27.14 -10.95
CA GLU A 722 -8.14 28.11 -11.93
C GLU A 722 -9.39 27.62 -12.66
N ASP A 723 -9.31 26.40 -13.22
CA ASP A 723 -10.37 25.82 -14.06
C ASP A 723 -11.66 25.53 -13.27
N ARG A 724 -11.56 25.31 -11.96
CA ARG A 724 -12.65 24.87 -11.08
C ARG A 724 -12.84 25.76 -9.85
N ARG A 725 -12.48 27.05 -9.92
CA ARG A 725 -12.49 28.01 -8.80
C ARG A 725 -13.81 28.13 -8.01
N ASP A 726 -14.94 27.87 -8.66
CA ASP A 726 -16.28 27.98 -8.05
C ASP A 726 -16.80 26.64 -7.51
N GLN A 727 -16.05 25.55 -7.69
CA GLN A 727 -16.47 24.18 -7.34
C GLN A 727 -15.69 23.58 -6.18
N VAL A 728 -14.47 24.06 -5.90
CA VAL A 728 -13.59 23.56 -4.84
C VAL A 728 -12.93 24.71 -4.11
N VAL A 729 -12.77 24.59 -2.80
CA VAL A 729 -11.91 25.48 -2.03
C VAL A 729 -10.67 24.73 -1.54
N VAL A 730 -9.50 25.14 -2.01
CA VAL A 730 -8.22 24.62 -1.51
C VAL A 730 -7.74 25.41 -0.28
N ILE A 731 -7.32 24.70 0.76
CA ILE A 731 -6.65 25.22 1.95
C ILE A 731 -5.29 24.53 2.06
N VAL A 732 -4.21 25.31 2.10
CA VAL A 732 -2.85 24.80 2.31
C VAL A 732 -2.39 25.12 3.72
N ALA A 733 -1.78 24.16 4.41
CA ALA A 733 -1.36 24.31 5.80
C ALA A 733 0.13 24.02 6.01
N GLY A 734 0.75 24.69 6.98
CA GLY A 734 2.15 24.44 7.36
C GLY A 734 2.72 25.44 8.35
N TYR A 735 4.04 25.39 8.54
CA TYR A 735 4.77 26.33 9.39
C TYR A 735 4.90 27.71 8.70
N PRO A 736 4.90 28.83 9.45
CA PRO A 736 4.88 30.17 8.84
C PRO A 736 5.99 30.44 7.83
N ALA A 737 7.25 30.18 8.20
CA ALA A 737 8.41 30.49 7.34
C ALA A 737 8.45 29.62 6.07
N GLU A 738 8.10 28.34 6.20
CA GLU A 738 8.07 27.38 5.11
C GLU A 738 6.92 27.66 4.14
N MET A 739 5.78 28.14 4.64
CA MET A 739 4.66 28.54 3.78
C MET A 739 4.96 29.80 2.97
N GLU A 740 5.75 30.74 3.49
CA GLU A 740 6.24 31.87 2.70
C GLU A 740 7.10 31.40 1.53
N GLN A 741 8.02 30.45 1.77
CA GLN A 741 8.86 29.86 0.73
C GLN A 741 8.03 29.07 -0.30
N PHE A 742 7.03 28.31 0.17
CA PHE A 742 6.11 27.57 -0.70
C PHE A 742 5.35 28.49 -1.66
N LEU A 743 4.77 29.59 -1.15
CA LEU A 743 4.04 30.55 -1.97
C LEU A 743 4.96 31.27 -2.97
N ALA A 744 6.23 31.47 -2.62
CA ALA A 744 7.23 32.04 -3.52
C ALA A 744 7.69 31.08 -4.64
N THR A 745 7.37 29.79 -4.55
CA THR A 745 7.80 28.77 -5.53
C THR A 745 7.11 28.93 -6.88
N ASN A 746 5.85 29.38 -6.90
CA ASN A 746 5.10 29.61 -8.13
C ASN A 746 4.24 30.89 -8.00
N PRO A 747 4.41 31.90 -8.86
CA PRO A 747 3.59 33.13 -8.84
C PRO A 747 2.07 32.88 -8.90
N GLY A 748 1.66 31.77 -9.53
CA GLY A 748 0.29 31.29 -9.54
C GLY A 748 -0.25 31.06 -8.12
N LEU A 749 0.50 30.42 -7.23
CA LEU A 749 0.09 30.20 -5.85
C LEU A 749 -0.14 31.53 -5.12
N ALA A 750 0.81 32.46 -5.16
CA ALA A 750 0.68 33.76 -4.49
C ALA A 750 -0.54 34.56 -4.96
N SER A 751 -0.92 34.46 -6.24
CA SER A 751 -2.09 35.16 -6.78
C SER A 751 -3.43 34.50 -6.42
N ARG A 752 -3.48 33.17 -6.24
CA ARG A 752 -4.69 32.43 -5.87
C ARG A 752 -4.89 32.33 -4.36
N PHE A 753 -3.83 32.40 -3.56
CA PHE A 753 -3.89 32.35 -2.10
C PHE A 753 -3.70 33.75 -1.49
N THR A 754 -4.76 34.55 -1.51
CA THR A 754 -4.68 35.97 -1.10
C THR A 754 -4.82 36.20 0.40
N LYS A 755 -5.20 35.18 1.17
CA LYS A 755 -5.42 35.28 2.61
C LYS A 755 -4.69 34.21 3.40
N THR A 756 -3.94 34.66 4.40
CA THR A 756 -3.24 33.82 5.37
C THR A 756 -3.88 33.98 6.74
N ILE A 757 -4.18 32.85 7.37
CA ILE A 757 -4.72 32.74 8.72
C ILE A 757 -3.64 32.13 9.60
N GLU A 758 -3.19 32.90 10.58
CA GLU A 758 -2.18 32.47 11.54
C GLU A 758 -2.84 31.82 12.77
N PHE A 759 -2.35 30.63 13.11
CA PHE A 759 -2.73 29.85 14.27
C PHE A 759 -1.59 29.89 15.29
N VAL A 760 -1.76 30.73 16.30
CA VAL A 760 -0.81 30.87 17.41
C VAL A 760 -0.92 29.70 18.39
N ASP A 761 0.14 29.49 19.17
CA ASP A 761 0.14 28.54 20.28
C ASP A 761 -0.91 28.89 21.33
N TYR A 762 -1.43 27.86 21.98
CA TYR A 762 -2.36 28.06 23.08
C TYR A 762 -1.62 28.50 24.34
N THR A 763 -2.19 29.46 25.05
CA THR A 763 -1.74 29.81 26.40
C THR A 763 -1.99 28.66 27.37
N PRO A 764 -1.25 28.57 28.50
CA PRO A 764 -1.50 27.56 29.53
C PRO A 764 -2.96 27.54 30.02
N ASP A 765 -3.60 28.71 30.16
CA ASP A 765 -5.01 28.84 30.53
C ASP A 765 -5.94 28.24 29.47
N GLU A 766 -5.65 28.46 28.18
CA GLU A 766 -6.40 27.87 27.08
C GLU A 766 -6.20 26.35 27.01
N LEU A 767 -4.99 25.84 27.25
CA LEU A 767 -4.72 24.40 27.32
C LEU A 767 -5.45 23.76 28.52
N LEU A 768 -5.48 24.42 29.66
CA LEU A 768 -6.25 23.97 30.83
C LEU A 768 -7.74 23.89 30.50
N ALA A 769 -8.28 24.90 29.82
CA ALA A 769 -9.66 24.89 29.37
C ALA A 769 -9.93 23.75 28.38
N ILE A 770 -8.97 23.41 27.49
CA ILE A 770 -9.09 22.27 26.56
C ILE A 770 -9.16 20.95 27.33
N VAL A 771 -8.25 20.72 28.28
CA VAL A 771 -8.25 19.50 29.11
C VAL A 771 -9.52 19.42 29.96
N SER A 772 -9.97 20.55 30.52
CA SER A 772 -11.20 20.62 31.30
C SER A 772 -12.44 20.31 30.46
N GLY A 773 -12.47 20.80 29.22
CA GLY A 773 -13.53 20.49 28.26
C GLY A 773 -13.56 19.01 27.89
N LEU A 774 -12.39 18.39 27.66
CA LEU A 774 -12.27 16.96 27.40
C LEU A 774 -12.70 16.12 28.60
N ALA A 775 -12.27 16.50 29.81
CA ALA A 775 -12.70 15.85 31.05
C ALA A 775 -14.23 15.86 31.17
N GLY A 776 -14.86 17.03 31.02
CA GLY A 776 -16.32 17.15 31.08
C GLY A 776 -17.05 16.33 30.01
N GLN A 777 -16.56 16.31 28.76
CA GLN A 777 -17.13 15.50 27.67
C GLN A 777 -17.08 14.00 27.97
N HIS A 778 -16.03 13.54 28.65
CA HIS A 778 -15.82 12.14 29.00
C HIS A 778 -16.33 11.78 30.40
N GLY A 779 -17.02 12.70 31.09
CA GLY A 779 -17.63 12.46 32.39
C GLY A 779 -16.66 12.50 33.57
N TYR A 780 -15.48 13.09 33.40
CA TYR A 780 -14.50 13.30 34.47
C TYR A 780 -14.61 14.70 35.07
N ASP A 781 -14.42 14.76 36.38
CA ASP A 781 -14.48 15.99 37.17
C ASP A 781 -13.06 16.31 37.70
N LEU A 782 -12.60 17.54 37.44
CA LEU A 782 -11.32 18.06 37.94
C LEU A 782 -11.57 18.83 39.24
N THR A 783 -10.89 18.45 40.32
CA THR A 783 -10.91 19.26 41.55
C THR A 783 -10.17 20.59 41.35
N GLU A 784 -10.48 21.59 42.18
CA GLU A 784 -9.74 22.87 42.17
C GLU A 784 -8.23 22.65 42.34
N SER A 785 -7.83 21.75 43.25
CA SER A 785 -6.42 21.38 43.42
C SER A 785 -5.80 20.71 42.19
N THR A 786 -6.57 19.91 41.46
CA THR A 786 -6.09 19.27 40.21
C THR A 786 -5.93 20.29 39.10
N ALA A 787 -6.86 21.25 38.99
CA ALA A 787 -6.79 22.30 37.98
C ALA A 787 -5.56 23.21 38.17
N VAL A 788 -5.24 23.57 39.42
CA VAL A 788 -4.03 24.35 39.75
C VAL A 788 -2.76 23.56 39.40
N ALA A 789 -2.65 22.31 39.85
CA ALA A 789 -1.49 21.47 39.56
C ALA A 789 -1.32 21.21 38.04
N LEU A 790 -2.43 21.08 37.32
CA LEU A 790 -2.45 20.91 35.88
C LEU A 790 -2.01 22.20 35.16
N LEU A 791 -2.41 23.37 35.64
CA LEU A 791 -1.97 24.65 35.11
C LEU A 791 -0.46 24.84 35.26
N ASP A 792 0.10 24.50 36.42
CA ASP A 792 1.56 24.54 36.65
C ASP A 792 2.28 23.60 35.67
N ARG A 793 1.77 22.37 35.51
CA ARG A 793 2.30 21.39 34.56
C ARG A 793 2.25 21.90 33.12
N LEU A 794 1.19 22.59 32.72
CA LEU A 794 1.01 23.16 31.39
C LEU A 794 1.91 24.39 31.16
N CYS A 795 2.15 25.22 32.19
CA CYS A 795 3.12 26.31 32.14
C CYS A 795 4.54 25.81 31.84
N GLU A 796 4.92 24.65 32.39
CA GLU A 796 6.17 23.97 32.04
C GLU A 796 6.10 23.37 30.63
N ALA A 797 4.99 22.73 30.28
CA ALA A 797 4.82 22.05 29.00
C ALA A 797 4.90 22.98 27.79
N VAL A 798 4.39 24.21 27.90
CA VAL A 798 4.43 25.20 26.80
C VAL A 798 5.85 25.68 26.51
N ARG A 799 6.79 25.50 27.44
CA ARG A 799 8.22 25.80 27.21
C ARG A 799 8.94 24.69 26.46
N ASP A 800 8.33 23.52 26.34
CA ASP A 800 8.83 22.38 25.59
C ASP A 800 8.33 22.46 24.14
N PRO A 801 9.23 22.65 23.14
CA PRO A 801 8.86 22.72 21.73
C PRO A 801 8.09 21.49 21.23
N ASP A 802 8.30 20.32 21.84
CA ASP A 802 7.74 19.05 21.40
C ASP A 802 6.36 18.73 22.01
N PHE A 803 5.84 19.58 22.91
CA PHE A 803 4.57 19.31 23.60
C PHE A 803 3.37 19.19 22.65
N GLY A 804 3.34 19.94 21.54
CA GLY A 804 2.33 19.77 20.49
C GLY A 804 0.93 20.33 20.82
N ASN A 805 0.84 21.41 21.61
CA ASN A 805 -0.38 22.19 21.88
C ASN A 805 -1.61 21.33 22.25
N GLY A 806 -2.75 21.49 21.55
CA GLY A 806 -3.99 20.75 21.83
C GLY A 806 -3.87 19.24 21.61
N ARG A 807 -2.92 18.78 20.78
CA ARG A 807 -2.58 17.35 20.68
C ARG A 807 -1.86 16.88 21.95
N GLY A 808 -0.92 17.68 22.43
CA GLY A 808 -0.25 17.50 23.73
C GLY A 808 -1.23 17.45 24.89
N ALA A 809 -2.17 18.39 24.96
CA ALA A 809 -3.23 18.44 25.97
C ALA A 809 -4.10 17.16 25.97
N ARG A 810 -4.47 16.64 24.79
CA ARG A 810 -5.17 15.34 24.69
C ARG A 810 -4.31 14.17 25.18
N LYS A 811 -3.02 14.14 24.83
CA LYS A 811 -2.09 13.10 25.29
C LYS A 811 -1.93 13.15 26.81
N LEU A 812 -1.78 14.35 27.38
CA LEU A 812 -1.71 14.58 28.81
C LEU A 812 -2.98 14.09 29.53
N PHE A 813 -4.16 14.42 28.99
CA PHE A 813 -5.43 13.93 29.52
C PHE A 813 -5.54 12.40 29.46
N GLY A 814 -5.12 11.77 28.36
CA GLY A 814 -5.05 10.31 28.24
C GLY A 814 -4.15 9.68 29.31
N ALA A 815 -2.96 10.24 29.52
CA ALA A 815 -2.04 9.79 30.56
C ALA A 815 -2.62 9.97 31.98
N MET A 816 -3.41 11.02 32.21
CA MET A 816 -4.14 11.20 33.48
C MET A 816 -5.17 10.10 33.72
N ILE A 817 -5.90 9.68 32.68
CA ILE A 817 -6.86 8.57 32.77
C ILE A 817 -6.13 7.26 33.09
N GLU A 818 -5.01 6.97 32.43
CA GLU A 818 -4.23 5.75 32.69
C GLU A 818 -3.74 5.67 34.14
N ARG A 819 -3.25 6.80 34.68
CA ARG A 819 -2.80 6.87 36.08
C ARG A 819 -3.96 6.75 37.07
N GLN A 820 -5.11 7.35 36.75
CA GLN A 820 -6.32 7.19 37.56
C GLN A 820 -6.80 5.74 37.58
N ALA A 821 -6.78 5.06 36.43
CA ALA A 821 -7.12 3.63 36.35
C ALA A 821 -6.16 2.77 37.19
N GLY A 822 -4.84 3.05 37.13
CA GLY A 822 -3.85 2.39 37.98
C GLY A 822 -4.11 2.60 39.48
N ARG A 823 -4.47 3.83 39.89
CA ARG A 823 -4.83 4.14 41.29
C ARG A 823 -6.09 3.38 41.74
N LEU A 824 -7.09 3.25 40.88
CA LEU A 824 -8.36 2.61 41.21
C LEU A 824 -8.31 1.08 41.12
N ALA A 825 -7.28 0.50 40.49
CA ALA A 825 -7.13 -0.96 40.32
C ALA A 825 -7.05 -1.72 41.65
N ASP A 826 -6.47 -1.11 42.69
CA ASP A 826 -6.32 -1.71 44.02
C ASP A 826 -7.56 -1.54 44.92
N ILE A 827 -8.62 -0.89 44.42
CA ILE A 827 -9.86 -0.64 45.15
C ILE A 827 -10.92 -1.68 44.73
N PRO A 828 -11.39 -2.57 45.62
CA PRO A 828 -12.28 -3.69 45.24
C PRO A 828 -13.66 -3.29 44.69
N ALA A 829 -14.12 -2.06 44.95
CA ALA A 829 -15.38 -1.51 44.44
C ALA A 829 -15.36 0.03 44.49
N PRO A 830 -14.78 0.71 43.49
CA PRO A 830 -14.74 2.17 43.47
C PRO A 830 -16.15 2.77 43.28
N THR A 831 -16.44 3.86 43.99
CA THR A 831 -17.73 4.56 43.86
C THR A 831 -17.82 5.32 42.53
N THR A 832 -19.03 5.65 42.08
CA THR A 832 -19.24 6.50 40.88
C THR A 832 -18.51 7.84 40.99
N GLU A 833 -18.40 8.39 42.20
CA GLU A 833 -17.64 9.61 42.46
C GLU A 833 -16.13 9.41 42.25
N GLN A 834 -15.57 8.31 42.75
CA GLN A 834 -14.16 7.96 42.57
C GLN A 834 -13.79 7.68 41.10
N LEU A 835 -14.72 7.09 40.34
CA LEU A 835 -14.55 6.82 38.91
C LEU A 835 -14.54 8.11 38.07
N ARG A 836 -15.24 9.16 38.52
CA ARG A 836 -15.30 10.46 37.84
C ARG A 836 -14.15 11.38 38.22
N LEU A 837 -13.59 11.25 39.42
CA LEU A 837 -12.65 12.24 39.96
C LEU A 837 -11.21 12.04 39.48
N LEU A 838 -10.61 13.10 38.92
CA LEU A 838 -9.19 13.20 38.63
C LEU A 838 -8.49 14.02 39.73
N LEU A 839 -7.45 13.46 40.33
CA LEU A 839 -6.67 14.05 41.42
C LEU A 839 -5.28 14.51 40.93
N PRO A 840 -4.59 15.39 41.69
CA PRO A 840 -3.26 15.87 41.30
C PRO A 840 -2.22 14.75 41.07
N VAL A 841 -2.33 13.63 41.78
CA VAL A 841 -1.43 12.46 41.64
C VAL A 841 -1.55 11.76 40.27
N ASP A 842 -2.69 11.96 39.59
CA ASP A 842 -2.95 11.41 38.26
C ASP A 842 -2.23 12.22 37.17
N ILE A 843 -1.73 13.43 37.47
CA ILE A 843 -0.96 14.23 36.53
C ILE A 843 0.43 13.59 36.39
N PRO A 844 0.85 13.18 35.18
CA PRO A 844 2.16 12.57 34.98
C PRO A 844 3.29 13.59 35.24
N PRO A 845 4.38 13.17 35.92
CA PRO A 845 5.55 14.02 36.14
C PRO A 845 6.27 14.34 34.84
N THR A 846 7.14 15.36 34.85
CA THR A 846 7.97 15.73 33.70
C THR A 846 9.06 14.67 33.47
N GLY A 847 9.06 14.05 32.28
CA GLY A 847 10.05 13.05 31.85
C GLY A 847 9.54 11.61 31.93
N ASN A 848 8.84 11.16 30.88
CA ASN A 848 8.66 9.75 30.53
C ASN A 848 8.30 9.61 29.05
#